data_AF-A0A847PAB2-F1
#
_entry.id   AF-A0A847PAB2-F1
#
_cell.length_a   1.000
_cell.length_b   1.000
_cell.length_c   1.000
_cell.angle_alpha   90.00
_cell.angle_beta   90.00
_cell.angle_gamma   90.00
#
_symmetry.space_group_name_H-M   'P 1'
#
loop_
_entity.id
_entity.type
_entity.pdbx_description
1 polymer ?
#
loop_
_entity_poly.entity_id
_entity_poly.type
_entity_poly.pdbx_seq_one_letter_code
_entity_poly.pdbx_strand_id
1 'polypeptide(L)'
;MKKIIKLLFVLIMIATITFFSVKHIGTRYITSGKFEYKINEDGTATLIKYNKLYESECITIPFSIDGYTVTVIASNAVDCSNSEEIIIADSITTIKKNAFKNCQRVNKISIPSHLIDSEGFSNLINISVLIITSGQNGFMVDFNTNEERIWNNSSDSIFKLVISDDVKYLSNNAFRDLKHLEIIEFSETVESIGEYCFYNDCNLKSFVLPLSLKAIKKHAFDMEKTEEIETIVLIPQSVTYLEECCLSKNYKYIVYENSEAAKYIKKNDLTYTLIDLNFAETSTSIKVGETMQLKVVDSNILSDEIKYYSSNPKIATISQEGLLTANSIGAVKITVRTNSGENSVIFDVTVSDENASEIRYLILDLDDNVVLSPNDHDCFIGSNEEFTYTSSDENIVLVDESGNLEILEAGTVSITISSGGTNVIYYMSIAKMIKNIKINQTVINLKKGNTFELNVSVYPADAANKTLTYYSSNPEIAQVTNEGKIIANKNGTAIITVKTNDGSDITKKVAVNVSRTKVSCQFYKLGLMVNKKFRLRCSVNDNSTLLYYSSDEKIATVDNSGVIYPKKSGTCYITISNENYTSAITVPVKVYNAFSYGLDLSEWNGRYMTADNFQMMKNDGIDFVLLRAAYSNDYKDPIFERNYNAAKEAGLDVGAYHYIISTTVEDAIKEAKWMLECIEGKKFEYPIIVDVETGSHKYLDSYTFNALVNAYCDVLKEAGYYPAVYSYSSMMRKYNFKYDVWVAHWDTTTPYVYNDNYTMWQFTSKGKVEGVTSTNVDINICFVDYPSIIKDAHLNGY
;
A
#
# COMPACT_ATOMS: atom_id res chain seq x y z
N MET A 1 4.29 -20.32 -77.26
CA MET A 1 3.00 -19.62 -77.09
C MET A 1 2.36 -19.81 -75.71
N LYS A 2 2.14 -21.03 -75.18
CA LYS A 2 1.53 -21.22 -73.84
C LYS A 2 2.33 -20.69 -72.63
N LYS A 3 3.67 -20.56 -72.73
CA LYS A 3 4.51 -19.92 -71.69
C LYS A 3 4.50 -18.38 -71.73
N ILE A 4 4.19 -17.79 -72.89
CA ILE A 4 4.11 -16.33 -73.05
C ILE A 4 2.75 -15.79 -72.59
N ILE A 5 1.68 -16.57 -72.75
CA ILE A 5 0.34 -16.22 -72.25
C ILE A 5 0.26 -16.28 -70.71
N LYS A 6 0.99 -17.20 -70.06
CA LYS A 6 1.10 -17.24 -68.59
C LYS A 6 1.92 -16.07 -68.02
N LEU A 7 2.94 -15.60 -68.73
CA LEU A 7 3.71 -14.42 -68.30
C LEU A 7 2.92 -13.11 -68.51
N LEU A 8 2.08 -13.02 -69.55
CA LEU A 8 1.19 -11.89 -69.77
C LEU A 8 0.05 -11.82 -68.73
N PHE A 9 -0.47 -12.96 -68.27
CA PHE A 9 -1.47 -12.99 -67.18
C PHE A 9 -0.88 -12.62 -65.81
N VAL A 10 0.39 -12.99 -65.55
CA VAL A 10 1.09 -12.60 -64.33
C VAL A 10 1.50 -11.12 -64.36
N LEU A 11 1.90 -10.57 -65.51
CA LEU A 11 2.17 -9.13 -65.64
C LEU A 11 0.90 -8.26 -65.61
N ILE A 12 -0.24 -8.75 -66.11
CA ILE A 12 -1.52 -8.01 -65.99
C ILE A 12 -2.08 -8.09 -64.56
N MET A 13 -1.87 -9.20 -63.82
CA MET A 13 -2.20 -9.24 -62.38
C MET A 13 -1.26 -8.37 -61.52
N ILE A 14 0.00 -8.20 -61.91
CA ILE A 14 0.95 -7.33 -61.20
C ILE A 14 0.71 -5.85 -61.54
N ALA A 15 0.15 -5.53 -62.71
CA ALA A 15 -0.22 -4.16 -63.10
C ALA A 15 -1.61 -3.70 -62.59
N THR A 16 -2.43 -4.60 -62.02
CA THR A 16 -3.69 -4.25 -61.35
C THR A 16 -3.62 -4.27 -59.82
N ILE A 17 -2.43 -4.53 -59.24
CA ILE A 17 -2.19 -4.44 -57.77
C ILE A 17 -1.41 -3.16 -57.40
N THR A 18 -1.27 -2.22 -58.34
CA THR A 18 -0.69 -0.89 -58.10
C THR A 18 -1.65 0.22 -58.48
N PHE A 19 -2.87 0.21 -57.95
CA PHE A 19 -3.70 1.41 -57.75
C PHE A 19 -4.97 1.08 -56.94
N PHE A 20 -4.86 0.25 -55.90
CA PHE A 20 -5.67 0.59 -54.74
C PHE A 20 -4.92 1.72 -54.06
N SER A 21 -5.43 2.93 -54.33
CA SER A 21 -5.34 4.04 -53.39
C SER A 21 -5.17 3.45 -52.00
N VAL A 22 -4.03 3.75 -51.35
CA VAL A 22 -4.04 3.88 -49.90
C VAL A 22 -5.13 4.90 -49.67
N LYS A 23 -6.37 4.43 -49.49
CA LYS A 23 -7.36 5.19 -48.78
C LYS A 23 -6.63 5.39 -47.47
N HIS A 24 -6.15 6.61 -47.26
CA HIS A 24 -5.98 7.13 -45.91
C HIS A 24 -7.13 6.53 -45.12
N ILE A 25 -6.84 5.59 -44.23
CA ILE A 25 -7.78 5.24 -43.18
C ILE A 25 -7.86 6.57 -42.45
N GLY A 26 -8.86 7.37 -42.81
CA GLY A 26 -9.15 8.60 -42.11
C GLY A 26 -9.19 8.21 -40.64
N THR A 27 -8.45 8.91 -39.80
CA THR A 27 -8.39 8.70 -38.36
C THR A 27 -9.83 8.53 -37.85
N ARG A 28 -10.24 7.28 -37.63
CA ARG A 28 -11.62 6.98 -37.27
C ARG A 28 -11.74 7.25 -35.78
N TYR A 29 -12.27 8.42 -35.46
CA TYR A 29 -12.63 8.79 -34.11
C TYR A 29 -13.89 8.02 -33.69
N ILE A 30 -13.87 7.53 -32.44
CA ILE A 30 -14.97 6.77 -31.83
C ILE A 30 -15.59 7.69 -30.78
N THR A 31 -16.91 7.86 -30.83
CA THR A 31 -17.66 8.62 -29.82
C THR A 31 -18.37 7.66 -28.88
N SER A 32 -18.13 7.81 -27.58
CA SER A 32 -18.82 7.09 -26.51
C SER A 32 -19.16 8.03 -25.36
N GLY A 33 -20.47 8.21 -25.18
CA GLY A 33 -21.02 9.17 -24.23
C GLY A 33 -20.40 10.56 -24.37
N LYS A 34 -19.67 10.98 -23.34
CA LYS A 34 -19.00 12.29 -23.25
C LYS A 34 -17.62 12.35 -23.90
N PHE A 35 -17.11 11.26 -24.47
CA PHE A 35 -15.76 11.19 -25.02
C PHE A 35 -15.76 10.85 -26.51
N GLU A 36 -14.85 11.47 -27.23
CA GLU A 36 -14.39 11.07 -28.56
C GLU A 36 -12.92 10.68 -28.43
N TYR A 37 -12.53 9.52 -28.94
CA TYR A 37 -11.18 8.99 -28.78
C TYR A 37 -10.74 8.23 -30.02
N LYS A 38 -9.42 7.99 -30.15
CA LYS A 38 -8.86 7.07 -31.14
C LYS A 38 -8.18 5.92 -30.41
N ILE A 39 -8.23 4.74 -31.01
CA ILE A 39 -7.46 3.59 -30.53
C ILE A 39 -6.05 3.71 -31.14
N ASN A 40 -5.03 3.55 -30.29
CA ASN A 40 -3.63 3.55 -30.65
C ASN A 40 -3.21 2.16 -31.14
N GLU A 41 -2.07 2.06 -31.84
CA GLU A 41 -1.56 0.79 -32.37
C GLU A 41 -1.26 -0.25 -31.28
N ASP A 42 -0.93 0.21 -30.06
CA ASP A 42 -0.67 -0.62 -28.89
C ASP A 42 -1.95 -1.08 -28.14
N GLY A 43 -3.14 -0.75 -28.67
CA GLY A 43 -4.42 -1.10 -28.06
C GLY A 43 -4.85 -0.19 -26.91
N THR A 44 -4.14 0.92 -26.67
CA THR A 44 -4.56 1.98 -25.74
C THR A 44 -5.41 3.03 -26.45
N ALA A 45 -5.94 4.01 -25.73
CA ALA A 45 -6.72 5.11 -26.28
C ALA A 45 -6.01 6.46 -26.13
N THR A 46 -6.09 7.27 -27.19
CA THR A 46 -5.90 8.72 -27.09
C THR A 46 -7.26 9.39 -27.00
N LEU A 47 -7.53 10.12 -25.91
CA LEU A 47 -8.69 11.00 -25.82
C LEU A 47 -8.52 12.15 -26.83
N ILE A 48 -9.46 12.28 -27.75
CA ILE A 48 -9.45 13.27 -28.84
C ILE A 48 -10.35 14.44 -28.52
N LYS A 49 -11.49 14.20 -27.86
CA LYS A 49 -12.44 15.24 -27.47
C LYS A 49 -13.24 14.84 -26.24
N TYR A 50 -13.44 15.78 -25.34
CA TYR A 50 -14.50 15.76 -24.34
C TYR A 50 -15.66 16.59 -24.88
N ASN A 51 -16.85 16.01 -24.90
CA ASN A 51 -18.03 16.66 -25.43
C ASN A 51 -18.60 17.64 -24.38
N LYS A 52 -18.46 18.94 -24.68
CA LYS A 52 -18.93 20.06 -23.87
C LYS A 52 -20.42 20.01 -23.49
N LEU A 53 -21.26 19.27 -24.23
CA LEU A 53 -22.67 19.07 -23.84
C LEU A 53 -22.83 18.31 -22.52
N TYR A 54 -21.81 17.57 -22.09
CA TYR A 54 -21.79 16.81 -20.85
C TYR A 54 -20.97 17.49 -19.75
N GLU A 55 -20.59 18.76 -19.97
CA GLU A 55 -19.82 19.55 -19.01
C GLU A 55 -20.52 19.60 -17.65
N SER A 56 -19.77 19.30 -16.61
CA SER A 56 -20.16 19.38 -15.21
C SER A 56 -19.14 20.20 -14.42
N GLU A 57 -19.43 20.50 -13.16
CA GLU A 57 -18.49 21.20 -12.27
C GLU A 57 -17.15 20.45 -12.15
N CYS A 58 -17.18 19.11 -12.17
CA CYS A 58 -15.99 18.25 -12.19
C CYS A 58 -15.91 17.41 -13.47
N ILE A 59 -14.79 17.47 -14.19
CA ILE A 59 -14.48 16.60 -15.33
C ILE A 59 -13.49 15.51 -14.89
N THR A 60 -13.90 14.26 -15.01
CA THR A 60 -13.01 13.10 -14.82
C THR A 60 -12.56 12.55 -16.17
N ILE A 61 -11.24 12.49 -16.38
CA ILE A 61 -10.61 11.73 -17.47
C ILE A 61 -10.30 10.33 -16.94
N PRO A 62 -11.05 9.31 -17.39
CA PRO A 62 -11.02 8.00 -16.75
C PRO A 62 -9.81 7.18 -17.16
N PHE A 63 -9.56 6.13 -16.39
CA PHE A 63 -8.54 5.13 -16.68
C PHE A 63 -8.76 4.47 -18.06
N SER A 64 -10.02 4.28 -18.47
CA SER A 64 -10.38 3.67 -19.73
C SER A 64 -11.66 4.26 -20.34
N ILE A 65 -11.79 4.23 -21.67
CA ILE A 65 -13.00 4.59 -22.42
C ILE A 65 -13.36 3.42 -23.33
N ASP A 66 -14.60 2.92 -23.21
CA ASP A 66 -15.05 1.64 -23.80
C ASP A 66 -14.05 0.51 -23.54
N GLY A 67 -13.43 0.62 -22.36
CA GLY A 67 -12.38 -0.22 -21.82
C GLY A 67 -10.98 -0.07 -22.44
N TYR A 68 -10.79 0.67 -23.52
CA TYR A 68 -9.44 1.04 -23.96
C TYR A 68 -8.76 1.92 -22.90
N THR A 69 -7.64 1.46 -22.34
CA THR A 69 -6.84 2.23 -21.36
C THR A 69 -6.48 3.57 -21.98
N VAL A 70 -6.90 4.67 -21.38
CA VAL A 70 -6.56 6.00 -21.87
C VAL A 70 -5.14 6.30 -21.40
N THR A 71 -4.23 6.46 -22.35
CA THR A 71 -2.82 6.76 -22.09
C THR A 71 -2.44 8.16 -22.55
N VAL A 72 -3.18 8.72 -23.51
CA VAL A 72 -2.86 10.04 -24.09
C VAL A 72 -4.08 10.95 -24.07
N ILE A 73 -3.88 12.21 -23.70
CA ILE A 73 -4.84 13.30 -23.94
C ILE A 73 -4.32 14.15 -25.09
N ALA A 74 -5.06 14.22 -26.21
CA ALA A 74 -4.65 14.98 -27.38
C ALA A 74 -4.74 16.50 -27.18
N SER A 75 -4.09 17.26 -28.06
CA SER A 75 -4.19 18.72 -28.06
C SER A 75 -5.63 19.17 -28.28
N ASN A 76 -6.07 20.14 -27.47
CA ASN A 76 -7.44 20.66 -27.45
C ASN A 76 -8.54 19.61 -27.14
N ALA A 77 -8.18 18.46 -26.56
CA ALA A 77 -9.16 17.41 -26.32
C ALA A 77 -10.23 17.83 -25.31
N VAL A 78 -9.88 18.59 -24.27
CA VAL A 78 -10.83 19.03 -23.26
C VAL A 78 -11.13 20.51 -23.48
N ASP A 79 -12.28 20.82 -24.07
CA ASP A 79 -12.80 22.20 -24.22
C ASP A 79 -13.91 22.42 -23.18
N CYS A 80 -13.56 23.10 -22.09
CA CYS A 80 -14.46 23.37 -20.97
C CYS A 80 -14.45 24.86 -20.65
N SER A 81 -15.57 25.46 -20.25
CA SER A 81 -15.64 26.88 -19.86
C SER A 81 -16.35 27.13 -18.53
N ASN A 82 -16.98 26.10 -17.96
CA ASN A 82 -17.79 26.13 -16.75
C ASN A 82 -17.22 25.22 -15.66
N SER A 83 -16.49 24.17 -16.02
CA SER A 83 -15.89 23.25 -15.05
C SER A 83 -14.89 23.93 -14.13
N GLU A 84 -14.91 23.53 -12.86
CA GLU A 84 -14.07 24.05 -11.78
C GLU A 84 -13.04 23.02 -11.32
N GLU A 85 -13.31 21.73 -11.51
CA GLU A 85 -12.41 20.63 -11.15
C GLU A 85 -12.09 19.70 -12.33
N ILE A 86 -10.83 19.24 -12.41
CA ILE A 86 -10.40 18.18 -13.32
C ILE A 86 -9.72 17.05 -12.52
N ILE A 87 -10.09 15.79 -12.80
CA ILE A 87 -9.46 14.60 -12.24
C ILE A 87 -8.88 13.76 -13.37
N ILE A 88 -7.58 13.43 -13.30
CA ILE A 88 -6.86 12.64 -14.30
C ILE A 88 -6.46 11.29 -13.70
N ALA A 89 -6.80 10.20 -14.39
CA ALA A 89 -6.42 8.85 -13.96
C ALA A 89 -4.91 8.56 -14.16
N ASP A 90 -4.38 7.64 -13.36
CA ASP A 90 -2.97 7.19 -13.36
C ASP A 90 -2.54 6.47 -14.65
N SER A 91 -3.47 5.94 -15.44
CA SER A 91 -3.17 5.36 -16.75
C SER A 91 -2.64 6.36 -17.77
N ILE A 92 -2.90 7.65 -17.58
CA ILE A 92 -2.51 8.70 -18.52
C ILE A 92 -1.00 8.88 -18.41
N THR A 93 -0.27 8.63 -19.49
CA THR A 93 1.19 8.76 -19.55
C THR A 93 1.64 9.98 -20.35
N THR A 94 0.75 10.60 -21.12
CA THR A 94 1.08 11.78 -21.93
C THR A 94 -0.10 12.71 -22.07
N ILE A 95 0.12 14.00 -21.81
CA ILE A 95 -0.83 15.06 -22.13
C ILE A 95 -0.17 15.96 -23.18
N LYS A 96 -0.81 16.08 -24.35
CA LYS A 96 -0.28 16.90 -25.44
C LYS A 96 -0.51 18.38 -25.16
N LYS A 97 0.37 19.23 -25.69
CA LYS A 97 0.30 20.70 -25.58
C LYS A 97 -1.12 21.22 -25.82
N ASN A 98 -1.57 22.13 -24.94
CA ASN A 98 -2.90 22.75 -24.98
C ASN A 98 -4.07 21.74 -24.90
N ALA A 99 -3.91 20.59 -24.23
CA ALA A 99 -4.97 19.59 -24.08
C ALA A 99 -6.25 20.17 -23.45
N PHE A 100 -6.13 21.11 -22.51
CA PHE A 100 -7.24 21.74 -21.81
C PHE A 100 -7.53 23.13 -22.38
N LYS A 101 -8.27 23.18 -23.49
CA LYS A 101 -8.64 24.43 -24.17
C LYS A 101 -9.79 25.14 -23.43
N ASN A 102 -9.75 26.47 -23.35
CA ASN A 102 -10.78 27.32 -22.74
C ASN A 102 -11.11 27.08 -21.26
N CYS A 103 -10.43 26.14 -20.58
CA CYS A 103 -10.67 25.69 -19.20
C CYS A 103 -10.23 26.71 -18.14
N GLN A 104 -10.66 27.96 -18.28
CA GLN A 104 -10.23 29.10 -17.46
C GLN A 104 -10.89 29.15 -16.08
N ARG A 105 -11.99 28.42 -15.86
CA ARG A 105 -12.66 28.33 -14.55
C ARG A 105 -12.13 27.19 -13.67
N VAL A 106 -11.30 26.31 -14.22
CA VAL A 106 -10.73 25.18 -13.47
C VAL A 106 -9.79 25.74 -12.42
N ASN A 107 -10.24 25.63 -11.17
CA ASN A 107 -9.53 26.11 -9.99
C ASN A 107 -8.96 24.95 -9.16
N LYS A 108 -9.34 23.70 -9.47
CA LYS A 108 -8.89 22.49 -8.80
C LYS A 108 -8.48 21.41 -9.80
N ILE A 109 -7.35 20.76 -9.59
CA ILE A 109 -6.93 19.63 -10.43
C ILE A 109 -6.33 18.49 -9.59
N SER A 110 -6.66 17.25 -9.94
CA SER A 110 -6.03 16.04 -9.40
C SER A 110 -5.27 15.31 -10.50
N ILE A 111 -3.95 15.14 -10.31
CA ILE A 111 -3.07 14.51 -11.29
C ILE A 111 -2.11 13.48 -10.66
N PRO A 112 -1.75 12.43 -11.42
CA PRO A 112 -0.62 11.57 -11.13
C PRO A 112 0.71 12.33 -11.14
N SER A 113 1.60 11.98 -10.22
CA SER A 113 2.87 12.66 -10.02
C SER A 113 3.78 12.67 -11.25
N HIS A 114 3.72 11.62 -12.09
CA HIS A 114 4.50 11.53 -13.33
C HIS A 114 4.01 12.44 -14.46
N LEU A 115 2.95 13.22 -14.26
CA LEU A 115 2.43 14.17 -15.26
C LEU A 115 2.69 15.64 -14.91
N ILE A 116 3.30 15.91 -13.74
CA ILE A 116 3.48 17.24 -13.18
C ILE A 116 4.19 18.22 -14.14
N ASP A 117 5.13 17.74 -14.96
CA ASP A 117 5.92 18.53 -15.93
C ASP A 117 5.25 18.66 -17.32
N SER A 118 3.98 18.26 -17.46
CA SER A 118 3.36 18.22 -18.78
C SER A 118 3.03 19.59 -19.36
N GLU A 119 3.53 19.87 -20.57
CA GLU A 119 3.15 21.04 -21.39
C GLU A 119 1.63 21.13 -21.69
N GLY A 120 0.87 20.05 -21.46
CA GLY A 120 -0.58 20.03 -21.67
C GLY A 120 -1.35 20.99 -20.77
N PHE A 121 -0.78 21.39 -19.63
CA PHE A 121 -1.40 22.26 -18.65
C PHE A 121 -1.22 23.77 -18.90
N SER A 122 -0.54 24.16 -19.99
CA SER A 122 -0.23 25.56 -20.34
C SER A 122 -1.41 26.55 -20.31
N ASN A 123 -2.64 26.06 -20.51
CA ASN A 123 -3.87 26.85 -20.53
C ASN A 123 -4.63 26.87 -19.19
N LEU A 124 -4.23 26.07 -18.20
CA LEU A 124 -4.84 25.99 -16.88
C LEU A 124 -4.20 27.03 -15.94
N ILE A 125 -4.43 28.30 -16.23
CA ILE A 125 -3.74 29.43 -15.57
C ILE A 125 -4.33 29.83 -14.20
N ASN A 126 -5.44 29.23 -13.77
CA ASN A 126 -6.17 29.60 -12.56
C ASN A 126 -6.26 28.45 -11.54
N ILE A 127 -5.35 27.47 -11.60
CA ILE A 127 -5.37 26.32 -10.69
C ILE A 127 -4.99 26.82 -9.29
N SER A 128 -5.97 26.95 -8.40
CA SER A 128 -5.75 27.31 -7.00
C SER A 128 -5.48 26.11 -6.09
N VAL A 129 -6.02 24.93 -6.41
CA VAL A 129 -5.88 23.69 -5.63
C VAL A 129 -5.31 22.59 -6.51
N LEU A 130 -4.18 22.04 -6.09
CA LEU A 130 -3.51 20.93 -6.75
C LEU A 130 -3.53 19.68 -5.86
N ILE A 131 -4.02 18.56 -6.37
CA ILE A 131 -3.99 17.26 -5.71
C ILE A 131 -3.03 16.34 -6.47
N ILE A 132 -2.02 15.82 -5.78
CA ILE A 132 -1.05 14.87 -6.35
C ILE A 132 -1.33 13.46 -5.85
N THR A 133 -1.41 12.51 -6.78
CA THR A 133 -1.41 11.06 -6.50
C THR A 133 -0.09 10.44 -6.91
N SER A 134 0.35 9.34 -6.30
CA SER A 134 1.63 8.71 -6.63
C SER A 134 1.69 8.22 -8.08
N GLY A 135 0.60 7.65 -8.60
CA GLY A 135 0.56 7.01 -9.91
C GLY A 135 1.37 5.70 -10.02
N GLN A 136 2.33 5.44 -9.11
CA GLN A 136 3.24 4.29 -9.11
C GLN A 136 3.64 3.88 -7.66
N ASN A 137 2.90 2.94 -7.04
CA ASN A 137 3.29 2.25 -5.80
C ASN A 137 3.86 3.11 -4.65
N GLY A 138 3.49 4.39 -4.51
CA GLY A 138 4.03 5.26 -3.46
C GLY A 138 5.17 6.20 -3.85
N PHE A 139 5.75 6.06 -5.04
CA PHE A 139 6.92 6.83 -5.45
C PHE A 139 6.53 7.92 -6.43
N MET A 140 6.97 9.15 -6.17
CA MET A 140 6.97 10.21 -7.18
C MET A 140 8.22 10.09 -8.05
N VAL A 141 8.11 10.47 -9.31
CA VAL A 141 9.26 10.48 -10.26
C VAL A 141 10.18 11.64 -9.93
N ASP A 142 11.49 11.39 -9.82
CA ASP A 142 12.50 12.43 -9.64
C ASP A 142 12.63 13.31 -10.89
N PHE A 143 12.51 14.62 -10.70
CA PHE A 143 12.68 15.60 -11.77
C PHE A 143 14.13 16.09 -11.79
N ASN A 144 14.86 15.71 -12.84
CA ASN A 144 16.23 16.15 -13.09
C ASN A 144 16.18 17.43 -13.92
N THR A 145 16.18 18.61 -13.29
CA THR A 145 16.06 19.88 -14.03
C THR A 145 17.24 20.79 -13.79
N ASN A 146 18.12 20.88 -14.80
CA ASN A 146 19.01 22.01 -15.03
C ASN A 146 18.30 23.04 -15.92
N GLU A 147 17.31 23.79 -15.42
CA GLU A 147 16.74 25.05 -16.00
C GLU A 147 15.27 25.10 -16.51
N GLU A 148 14.41 24.07 -16.39
CA GLU A 148 12.99 24.20 -16.80
C GLU A 148 12.00 24.25 -15.62
N ARG A 149 11.08 25.23 -15.61
CA ARG A 149 9.99 25.34 -14.62
C ARG A 149 8.96 24.23 -14.83
N ILE A 150 8.85 23.34 -13.85
CA ILE A 150 7.93 22.20 -13.87
C ILE A 150 6.46 22.64 -14.06
N TRP A 151 6.01 23.68 -13.34
CA TRP A 151 4.60 24.11 -13.31
C TRP A 151 4.22 25.22 -14.31
N ASN A 152 5.09 25.57 -15.27
CA ASN A 152 4.82 26.51 -16.37
C ASN A 152 3.98 27.76 -15.97
N ASN A 153 2.91 28.09 -16.71
CA ASN A 153 2.06 29.27 -16.49
C ASN A 153 1.13 29.16 -15.27
N SER A 154 1.06 27.99 -14.62
CA SER A 154 0.17 27.73 -13.48
C SER A 154 0.88 27.92 -12.13
N SER A 155 2.22 28.03 -12.14
CA SER A 155 3.05 28.21 -10.93
C SER A 155 2.61 29.40 -10.09
N ASP A 156 2.09 30.43 -10.76
CA ASP A 156 1.68 31.69 -10.12
C ASP A 156 0.23 31.66 -9.61
N SER A 157 -0.49 30.53 -9.78
CA SER A 157 -1.90 30.39 -9.36
C SER A 157 -2.11 29.38 -8.24
N ILE A 158 -1.20 28.40 -8.10
CA ILE A 158 -1.35 27.31 -7.14
C ILE A 158 -1.19 27.85 -5.72
N PHE A 159 -2.30 27.86 -4.99
CA PHE A 159 -2.40 28.35 -3.63
C PHE A 159 -2.35 27.23 -2.59
N LYS A 160 -2.94 26.08 -2.92
CA LYS A 160 -3.05 24.92 -2.04
C LYS A 160 -2.57 23.65 -2.76
N LEU A 161 -1.69 22.90 -2.11
CA LEU A 161 -1.24 21.58 -2.52
C LEU A 161 -1.80 20.52 -1.57
N VAL A 162 -2.28 19.42 -2.12
CA VAL A 162 -2.77 18.25 -1.39
C VAL A 162 -2.00 17.03 -1.88
N ILE A 163 -1.30 16.36 -0.98
CA ILE A 163 -0.59 15.11 -1.26
C ILE A 163 -1.50 13.94 -0.86
N SER A 164 -1.83 13.08 -1.82
CA SER A 164 -2.76 11.98 -1.59
C SER A 164 -2.15 10.84 -0.78
N ASP A 165 -3.02 10.05 -0.15
CA ASP A 165 -2.66 8.94 0.75
C ASP A 165 -1.94 7.77 0.06
N ASP A 166 -1.76 7.83 -1.25
CA ASP A 166 -0.98 6.87 -2.00
C ASP A 166 0.47 7.30 -2.21
N VAL A 167 0.90 8.48 -1.73
CA VAL A 167 2.25 9.04 -1.91
C VAL A 167 3.10 8.82 -0.65
N LYS A 168 4.27 8.19 -0.80
CA LYS A 168 5.23 7.98 0.31
C LYS A 168 6.46 8.88 0.24
N TYR A 169 6.89 9.23 -0.95
CA TYR A 169 8.11 9.99 -1.17
C TYR A 169 7.78 11.15 -2.09
N LEU A 170 7.99 12.38 -1.63
CA LEU A 170 7.97 13.53 -2.52
C LEU A 170 9.30 13.59 -3.26
N SER A 171 9.23 13.74 -4.57
CA SER A 171 10.41 13.69 -5.42
C SER A 171 11.18 15.01 -5.44
N ASN A 172 12.43 14.93 -5.89
CA ASN A 172 13.28 16.10 -6.03
C ASN A 172 12.66 17.13 -6.98
N ASN A 173 12.75 18.42 -6.64
CA ASN A 173 12.25 19.59 -7.39
C ASN A 173 10.73 19.67 -7.63
N ALA A 174 9.92 18.69 -7.19
CA ALA A 174 8.52 18.51 -7.64
C ALA A 174 7.60 19.74 -7.54
N PHE A 175 7.81 20.61 -6.54
CA PHE A 175 6.98 21.79 -6.25
C PHE A 175 7.82 23.06 -6.13
N ARG A 176 9.00 23.08 -6.75
CA ARG A 176 9.88 24.24 -6.82
C ARG A 176 9.19 25.41 -7.55
N ASP A 177 9.49 26.64 -7.14
CA ASP A 177 9.02 27.89 -7.76
C ASP A 177 7.48 28.10 -7.73
N LEU A 178 6.73 27.46 -6.83
CA LEU A 178 5.30 27.70 -6.64
C LEU A 178 5.05 28.96 -5.79
N LYS A 179 5.15 30.12 -6.43
CA LYS A 179 5.25 31.43 -5.77
C LYS A 179 4.08 31.83 -4.87
N HIS A 180 2.90 31.30 -5.15
CA HIS A 180 1.67 31.59 -4.43
C HIS A 180 1.20 30.44 -3.55
N LEU A 181 1.99 29.37 -3.43
CA LEU A 181 1.64 28.23 -2.58
C LEU A 181 1.73 28.64 -1.12
N GLU A 182 0.59 28.67 -0.44
CA GLU A 182 0.49 29.05 0.98
C GLU A 182 0.17 27.85 1.89
N ILE A 183 -0.56 26.86 1.36
CA ILE A 183 -1.08 25.72 2.11
C ILE A 183 -0.60 24.41 1.49
N ILE A 184 -0.03 23.53 2.32
CA ILE A 184 0.22 22.13 1.95
C ILE A 184 -0.52 21.21 2.92
N GLU A 185 -1.35 20.34 2.38
CA GLU A 185 -1.96 19.21 3.08
C GLU A 185 -1.16 17.95 2.74
N PHE A 186 -0.22 17.59 3.61
CA PHE A 186 0.50 16.34 3.49
C PHE A 186 -0.40 15.14 3.85
N SER A 187 -0.17 14.00 3.20
CA SER A 187 -0.63 12.71 3.71
C SER A 187 0.31 12.18 4.79
N GLU A 188 -0.23 11.48 5.79
CA GLU A 188 0.52 10.69 6.79
C GLU A 188 1.17 9.42 6.22
N THR A 189 1.15 9.24 4.90
CA THR A 189 1.96 8.22 4.23
C THR A 189 3.32 8.75 3.81
N VAL A 190 3.53 10.07 3.83
CA VAL A 190 4.78 10.70 3.37
C VAL A 190 5.88 10.48 4.40
N GLU A 191 6.90 9.71 4.01
CA GLU A 191 8.05 9.37 4.85
C GLU A 191 9.27 10.26 4.54
N SER A 192 9.34 10.86 3.34
CA SER A 192 10.46 11.73 2.96
C SER A 192 10.07 12.82 1.97
N ILE A 193 10.71 13.98 2.13
CA ILE A 193 10.61 15.12 1.22
C ILE A 193 11.94 15.26 0.46
N GLY A 194 11.85 15.27 -0.88
CA GLY A 194 12.98 15.31 -1.82
C GLY A 194 13.80 16.61 -1.79
N GLU A 195 14.95 16.58 -2.44
CA GLU A 195 15.84 17.73 -2.58
C GLU A 195 15.14 18.84 -3.37
N TYR A 196 15.28 20.09 -2.94
CA TYR A 196 14.69 21.26 -3.58
C TYR A 196 13.16 21.18 -3.80
N CYS A 197 12.45 20.30 -3.07
CA CYS A 197 11.06 19.97 -3.34
C CYS A 197 10.13 21.19 -3.33
N PHE A 198 10.30 22.10 -2.37
CA PHE A 198 9.58 23.38 -2.23
C PHE A 198 10.55 24.57 -2.27
N TYR A 199 11.62 24.46 -3.07
CA TYR A 199 12.65 25.50 -3.17
C TYR A 199 12.15 26.76 -3.89
N ASN A 200 12.71 27.91 -3.50
CA ASN A 200 12.61 29.21 -4.18
C ASN A 200 11.19 29.80 -4.30
N ASP A 201 10.90 30.81 -3.47
CA ASP A 201 9.67 31.63 -3.46
C ASP A 201 8.35 30.89 -3.12
N CYS A 202 8.35 29.64 -2.64
CA CYS A 202 7.11 29.04 -2.10
C CYS A 202 6.68 29.79 -0.83
N ASN A 203 5.69 30.67 -0.95
CA ASN A 203 5.23 31.57 0.12
C ASN A 203 4.38 30.86 1.18
N LEU A 204 4.88 29.76 1.75
CA LEU A 204 4.16 28.92 2.69
C LEU A 204 3.90 29.68 3.98
N LYS A 205 2.62 30.00 4.24
CA LYS A 205 2.20 30.72 5.46
C LYS A 205 1.89 29.80 6.63
N SER A 206 1.44 28.59 6.35
CA SER A 206 1.16 27.57 7.36
C SER A 206 1.07 26.19 6.74
N PHE A 207 1.80 25.22 7.28
CA PHE A 207 1.67 23.82 6.92
C PHE A 207 2.05 22.93 8.10
N VAL A 208 1.49 21.73 8.12
CA VAL A 208 1.78 20.71 9.13
C VAL A 208 2.54 19.59 8.44
N LEU A 209 3.74 19.30 8.93
CA LEU A 209 4.50 18.13 8.47
C LEU A 209 3.84 16.86 9.01
N PRO A 210 3.75 15.79 8.20
CA PRO A 210 3.11 14.55 8.63
C PRO A 210 3.96 13.85 9.68
N LEU A 211 3.32 13.22 10.67
CA LEU A 211 4.00 12.49 11.75
C LEU A 211 4.70 11.21 11.27
N SER A 212 4.41 10.77 10.05
CA SER A 212 5.17 9.72 9.37
C SER A 212 6.52 10.18 8.83
N LEU A 213 6.77 11.48 8.75
CA LEU A 213 7.95 12.05 8.10
C LEU A 213 9.22 11.67 8.85
N LYS A 214 10.18 11.06 8.14
CA LYS A 214 11.47 10.63 8.68
C LYS A 214 12.63 11.49 8.17
N ALA A 215 12.51 12.01 6.95
CA ALA A 215 13.61 12.64 6.24
C ALA A 215 13.21 13.92 5.48
N ILE A 216 13.96 15.00 5.68
CA ILE A 216 13.87 16.25 4.92
C ILE A 216 15.22 16.48 4.23
N LYS A 217 15.23 16.41 2.89
CA LYS A 217 16.46 16.48 2.10
C LYS A 217 16.90 17.92 1.80
N LYS A 218 18.09 18.05 1.19
CA LYS A 218 18.79 19.30 0.91
C LYS A 218 17.88 20.35 0.26
N HIS A 219 17.90 21.57 0.79
CA HIS A 219 17.12 22.72 0.29
C HIS A 219 15.61 22.49 0.11
N ALA A 220 15.02 21.46 0.75
CA ALA A 220 13.61 21.10 0.54
C ALA A 220 12.65 22.28 0.78
N PHE A 221 12.90 23.12 1.78
CA PHE A 221 12.12 24.31 2.10
C PHE A 221 12.93 25.61 2.06
N ASP A 222 14.07 25.63 1.36
CA ASP A 222 14.95 26.81 1.33
C ASP A 222 14.42 27.91 0.37
N MET A 223 14.64 29.17 0.71
CA MET A 223 14.10 30.34 0.00
C MET A 223 15.17 31.43 -0.21
N GLU A 224 15.24 31.99 -1.43
CA GLU A 224 16.27 32.98 -1.81
C GLU A 224 15.93 34.45 -1.44
N LYS A 225 14.66 34.80 -1.16
CA LYS A 225 14.23 36.20 -0.94
C LYS A 225 13.49 36.48 0.37
N THR A 226 13.70 37.71 0.82
CA THR A 226 13.48 38.25 2.17
C THR A 226 12.28 39.19 2.23
N GLU A 227 11.21 38.75 2.86
CA GLU A 227 10.33 39.58 3.70
C GLU A 227 10.14 38.78 5.01
N GLU A 228 10.05 39.43 6.17
CA GLU A 228 9.83 38.74 7.45
C GLU A 228 8.46 38.05 7.44
N ILE A 229 8.42 36.76 7.11
CA ILE A 229 7.22 35.93 7.16
C ILE A 229 7.41 34.90 8.27
N GLU A 230 6.91 35.20 9.47
CA GLU A 230 6.99 34.30 10.63
C GLU A 230 5.99 33.13 10.51
N THR A 231 6.22 32.22 9.57
CA THR A 231 5.48 30.95 9.48
C THR A 231 5.93 30.01 10.60
N ILE A 232 4.98 29.50 11.36
CA ILE A 232 5.25 28.55 12.45
C ILE A 232 5.14 27.12 11.91
N VAL A 233 6.22 26.34 12.03
CA VAL A 233 6.28 24.94 11.56
C VAL A 233 6.63 24.03 12.73
N LEU A 234 5.73 23.10 13.05
CA LEU A 234 6.04 21.99 13.96
C LEU A 234 6.84 20.93 13.19
N ILE A 235 8.02 20.59 13.69
CA ILE A 235 8.79 19.44 13.16
C ILE A 235 8.48 18.21 14.02
N PRO A 236 7.88 17.16 13.45
CA PRO A 236 7.59 15.92 14.16
C PRO A 236 8.85 15.26 14.73
N GLN A 237 8.75 14.63 15.90
CA GLN A 237 9.87 13.90 16.50
C GLN A 237 10.33 12.70 15.67
N SER A 238 9.49 12.21 14.76
CA SER A 238 9.81 11.15 13.80
C SER A 238 10.91 11.56 12.79
N VAL A 239 11.16 12.86 12.61
CA VAL A 239 12.19 13.36 11.71
C VAL A 239 13.57 13.12 12.34
N THR A 240 14.25 12.09 11.85
CA THR A 240 15.58 11.68 12.31
C THR A 240 16.69 12.04 11.30
N TYR A 241 16.33 12.52 10.11
CA TYR A 241 17.29 12.84 9.05
C TYR A 241 16.99 14.21 8.43
N LEU A 242 17.89 15.16 8.64
CA LEU A 242 17.83 16.52 8.08
C LEU A 242 19.15 16.84 7.37
N GLU A 243 19.08 17.22 6.11
CA GLU A 243 20.25 17.59 5.30
C GLU A 243 20.52 19.10 5.30
N GLU A 244 21.64 19.51 4.71
CA GLU A 244 22.08 20.90 4.62
C GLU A 244 21.00 21.82 4.02
N CYS A 245 20.78 22.97 4.69
CA CYS A 245 19.84 24.01 4.27
C CYS A 245 18.42 23.50 3.99
N CYS A 246 18.00 22.36 4.57
CA CYS A 246 16.67 21.79 4.27
C CYS A 246 15.50 22.61 4.82
N LEU A 247 15.76 23.50 5.78
CA LEU A 247 14.80 24.35 6.49
C LEU A 247 15.12 25.83 6.24
N SER A 248 14.09 26.62 5.94
CA SER A 248 14.21 28.08 5.73
C SER A 248 14.59 28.82 7.02
N LYS A 249 15.38 29.89 6.89
CA LYS A 249 15.63 30.86 7.98
C LYS A 249 14.45 31.78 8.27
N ASN A 250 13.49 31.88 7.36
CA ASN A 250 12.36 32.78 7.52
C ASN A 250 11.27 32.18 8.41
N TYR A 251 11.28 30.87 8.67
CA TYR A 251 10.27 30.22 9.51
C TYR A 251 10.70 30.19 10.98
N LYS A 252 9.69 30.19 11.84
CA LYS A 252 9.83 29.85 13.25
C LYS A 252 9.46 28.39 13.45
N TYR A 253 10.35 27.64 14.04
CA TYR A 253 10.13 26.22 14.25
C TYR A 253 9.69 25.92 15.67
N ILE A 254 8.74 25.00 15.79
CA ILE A 254 8.44 24.36 17.06
C ILE A 254 9.12 22.99 17.03
N VAL A 255 10.02 22.76 17.98
CA VAL A 255 10.77 21.50 18.09
C VAL A 255 10.77 21.00 19.53
N TYR A 256 10.83 19.69 19.67
CA TYR A 256 10.99 19.02 20.95
C TYR A 256 12.46 19.12 21.37
N GLU A 257 12.74 19.55 22.61
CA GLU A 257 14.09 19.88 23.10
C GLU A 257 15.13 18.77 22.86
N ASN A 258 14.70 17.51 22.96
CA ASN A 258 15.55 16.32 22.81
C ASN A 258 15.54 15.68 21.39
N SER A 259 14.99 16.34 20.38
CA SER A 259 14.88 15.80 19.00
C SER A 259 16.11 16.05 18.13
N GLU A 260 16.28 15.25 17.06
CA GLU A 260 17.28 15.53 16.00
C GLU A 260 17.01 16.87 15.32
N ALA A 261 15.74 17.25 15.18
CA ALA A 261 15.34 18.56 14.70
C ALA A 261 15.87 19.69 15.60
N ALA A 262 15.78 19.56 16.93
CA ALA A 262 16.33 20.55 17.86
C ALA A 262 17.86 20.68 17.73
N LYS A 263 18.59 19.57 17.56
CA LYS A 263 20.04 19.60 17.28
C LYS A 263 20.36 20.34 15.98
N TYR A 264 19.61 20.04 14.92
CA TYR A 264 19.78 20.68 13.62
C TYR A 264 19.51 22.19 13.69
N ILE A 265 18.40 22.60 14.31
CA ILE A 265 18.00 23.99 14.44
C ILE A 265 19.04 24.80 15.23
N LYS A 266 19.49 24.27 16.39
CA LYS A 266 20.53 24.90 17.21
C LYS A 266 21.84 25.05 16.44
N LYS A 267 22.23 24.05 15.64
CA LYS A 267 23.44 24.10 14.80
C LYS A 267 23.36 25.15 13.69
N ASN A 268 22.18 25.41 13.14
CA ASN A 268 21.98 26.28 11.98
C ASN A 268 21.46 27.68 12.33
N ASP A 269 21.33 28.00 13.63
CA ASP A 269 20.90 29.31 14.13
C ASP A 269 19.56 29.76 13.52
N LEU A 270 18.58 28.84 13.48
CA LEU A 270 17.22 29.13 13.00
C LEU A 270 16.38 29.71 14.16
N THR A 271 15.30 30.41 13.86
CA THR A 271 14.35 30.88 14.89
C THR A 271 13.48 29.72 15.38
N TYR A 272 13.39 29.51 16.68
CA TYR A 272 12.60 28.40 17.24
C TYR A 272 11.95 28.72 18.58
N THR A 273 10.93 27.93 18.90
CA THR A 273 10.38 27.73 20.23
C THR A 273 10.58 26.27 20.59
N LEU A 274 11.07 26.04 21.81
CA LEU A 274 11.14 24.69 22.35
C LEU A 274 9.79 24.34 22.94
N ILE A 275 9.30 23.14 22.62
CA ILE A 275 8.33 22.51 23.50
C ILE A 275 9.14 21.99 24.68
N ASP A 276 9.15 22.79 25.73
CA ASP A 276 9.78 22.50 27.00
C ASP A 276 8.75 22.74 28.09
N LEU A 277 8.22 21.66 28.66
CA LEU A 277 7.42 21.79 29.87
C LEU A 277 8.42 21.96 31.01
N ASN A 278 8.60 23.19 31.49
CA ASN A 278 9.43 23.47 32.65
C ASN A 278 8.66 24.39 33.63
N PHE A 279 8.72 24.05 34.91
CA PHE A 279 8.30 24.92 36.01
C PHE A 279 9.53 25.66 36.56
N ALA A 280 9.35 26.89 37.06
CA ALA A 280 10.41 27.64 37.72
C ALA A 280 10.93 26.94 38.99
N GLU A 281 10.09 26.10 39.60
CA GLU A 281 10.38 25.26 40.76
C GLU A 281 9.85 23.84 40.44
N THR A 282 10.49 22.78 40.93
CA THR A 282 10.04 21.39 40.73
C THR A 282 9.18 20.85 41.87
N SER A 283 8.99 21.67 42.92
CA SER A 283 8.18 21.33 44.09
C SER A 283 7.59 22.58 44.75
N THR A 284 6.55 22.41 45.57
CA THR A 284 6.01 23.48 46.44
C THR A 284 5.37 22.94 47.70
N SER A 285 5.04 23.84 48.65
CA SER A 285 4.29 23.54 49.86
C SER A 285 3.05 24.44 49.97
N ILE A 286 1.93 23.86 50.39
CA ILE A 286 0.64 24.53 50.58
C ILE A 286 -0.02 24.06 51.89
N LYS A 287 -0.82 24.88 52.57
CA LYS A 287 -1.51 24.44 53.80
C LYS A 287 -2.83 23.75 53.49
N VAL A 288 -3.27 22.86 54.39
CA VAL A 288 -4.61 22.24 54.30
C VAL A 288 -5.69 23.32 54.20
N GLY A 289 -6.58 23.18 53.23
CA GLY A 289 -7.68 24.13 52.96
C GLY A 289 -7.30 25.32 52.08
N GLU A 290 -6.02 25.54 51.79
CA GLU A 290 -5.57 26.60 50.88
C GLU A 290 -5.63 26.16 49.41
N THR A 291 -5.60 27.16 48.54
CA THR A 291 -5.52 27.00 47.09
C THR A 291 -4.32 27.72 46.51
N MET A 292 -3.70 27.15 45.47
CA MET A 292 -2.57 27.74 44.75
C MET A 292 -2.80 27.61 43.25
N GLN A 293 -2.49 28.66 42.50
CA GLN A 293 -2.53 28.59 41.04
C GLN A 293 -1.17 28.09 40.52
N LEU A 294 -1.12 26.92 39.90
CA LEU A 294 0.06 26.48 39.16
C LEU A 294 0.11 27.20 37.82
N LYS A 295 1.21 27.90 37.54
CA LYS A 295 1.48 28.55 36.25
C LYS A 295 2.62 27.83 35.55
N VAL A 296 2.40 27.36 34.33
CA VAL A 296 3.46 26.89 33.43
C VAL A 296 4.16 28.13 32.86
N VAL A 297 5.49 28.18 32.96
CA VAL A 297 6.28 29.42 32.80
C VAL A 297 6.31 29.93 31.36
N ASP A 298 6.13 29.06 30.38
CA ASP A 298 6.09 29.45 28.97
C ASP A 298 4.88 28.82 28.26
N SER A 299 3.70 29.43 28.43
CA SER A 299 2.45 29.00 27.78
C SER A 299 2.21 29.68 26.42
N ASN A 300 3.15 30.48 25.94
CA ASN A 300 2.99 31.15 24.66
C ASN A 300 3.29 30.15 23.53
N ILE A 301 2.22 29.78 22.82
CA ILE A 301 2.15 28.93 21.62
C ILE A 301 1.87 27.44 21.91
N LEU A 302 0.75 27.15 22.58
CA LEU A 302 0.13 25.83 22.48
C LEU A 302 -1.27 25.95 21.88
N SER A 303 -1.43 25.49 20.64
CA SER A 303 -2.73 25.06 20.11
C SER A 303 -3.19 23.73 20.74
N ASP A 304 -2.35 23.11 21.57
CA ASP A 304 -2.57 21.83 22.22
C ASP A 304 -2.92 22.06 23.71
N GLU A 305 -4.14 21.72 24.11
CA GLU A 305 -4.66 21.94 25.47
C GLU A 305 -3.75 21.32 26.55
N ILE A 306 -3.48 22.04 27.65
CA ILE A 306 -2.73 21.51 28.80
C ILE A 306 -3.71 20.80 29.73
N LYS A 307 -3.34 19.61 30.21
CA LYS A 307 -4.13 18.83 31.18
C LYS A 307 -3.36 18.60 32.47
N TYR A 308 -4.09 18.71 33.59
CA TYR A 308 -3.55 18.59 34.94
C TYR A 308 -4.14 17.37 35.65
N TYR A 309 -3.30 16.65 36.38
CA TYR A 309 -3.69 15.44 37.11
C TYR A 309 -3.00 15.39 38.46
N SER A 310 -3.68 14.83 39.45
CA SER A 310 -3.12 14.55 40.77
C SER A 310 -2.92 13.05 40.93
N SER A 311 -1.76 12.61 41.41
CA SER A 311 -1.51 11.20 41.71
C SER A 311 -2.38 10.68 42.85
N ASN A 312 -2.80 11.56 43.76
CA ASN A 312 -3.72 11.25 44.84
C ASN A 312 -4.66 12.44 45.13
N PRO A 313 -5.83 12.50 44.48
CA PRO A 313 -6.82 13.56 44.68
C PRO A 313 -7.32 13.72 46.13
N LYS A 314 -7.14 12.70 46.99
CA LYS A 314 -7.51 12.80 48.41
C LYS A 314 -6.61 13.77 49.18
N ILE A 315 -5.34 13.92 48.77
CA ILE A 315 -4.36 14.82 49.39
C ILE A 315 -4.47 16.23 48.78
N ALA A 316 -4.47 16.33 47.45
CA ALA A 316 -4.75 17.59 46.76
C ALA A 316 -5.42 17.34 45.41
N THR A 317 -6.40 18.16 45.06
CA THR A 317 -7.05 18.19 43.73
C THR A 317 -6.49 19.32 42.89
N ILE A 318 -6.53 19.18 41.56
CA ILE A 318 -6.18 20.25 40.64
C ILE A 318 -7.22 20.35 39.53
N SER A 319 -7.66 21.57 39.22
CA SER A 319 -8.57 21.84 38.09
C SER A 319 -7.82 21.85 36.76
N GLN A 320 -8.52 21.79 35.63
CA GLN A 320 -7.87 21.87 34.31
C GLN A 320 -7.36 23.28 33.98
N GLU A 321 -7.77 24.30 34.73
CA GLU A 321 -7.21 25.65 34.72
C GLU A 321 -5.97 25.76 35.62
N GLY A 322 -5.52 24.69 36.27
CA GLY A 322 -4.31 24.64 37.10
C GLY A 322 -4.50 25.12 38.54
N LEU A 323 -5.74 25.25 39.03
CA LEU A 323 -6.00 25.62 40.43
C LEU A 323 -5.86 24.38 41.34
N LEU A 324 -4.77 24.34 42.09
CA LEU A 324 -4.48 23.32 43.11
C LEU A 324 -5.23 23.64 44.41
N THR A 325 -5.88 22.65 45.02
CA THR A 325 -6.58 22.75 46.31
C THR A 325 -6.07 21.66 47.25
N ALA A 326 -5.60 22.07 48.43
CA ALA A 326 -5.06 21.18 49.44
C ALA A 326 -6.16 20.61 50.36
N ASN A 327 -6.30 19.29 50.39
CA ASN A 327 -7.41 18.60 51.05
C ASN A 327 -7.01 17.95 52.37
N SER A 328 -5.83 17.33 52.44
CA SER A 328 -5.31 16.68 53.65
C SER A 328 -3.79 16.72 53.71
N ILE A 329 -3.22 16.62 54.91
CA ILE A 329 -1.77 16.53 55.12
C ILE A 329 -1.20 15.36 54.31
N GLY A 330 -0.05 15.59 53.65
CA GLY A 330 0.62 14.57 52.84
C GLY A 330 1.42 15.18 51.69
N ALA A 331 1.89 14.34 50.80
CA ALA A 331 2.59 14.74 49.59
C ALA A 331 1.98 14.06 48.37
N VAL A 332 1.92 14.76 47.23
CA VAL A 332 1.27 14.30 46.02
C VAL A 332 2.01 14.78 44.78
N LYS A 333 2.00 13.98 43.72
CA LYS A 333 2.56 14.35 42.42
C LYS A 333 1.47 14.99 41.58
N ILE A 334 1.72 16.19 41.09
CA ILE A 334 0.88 16.83 40.07
C ILE A 334 1.53 16.60 38.71
N THR A 335 0.84 15.88 37.83
CA THR A 335 1.27 15.70 36.44
C THR A 335 0.61 16.75 35.56
N VAL A 336 1.42 17.48 34.80
CA VAL A 336 0.99 18.46 33.80
C VAL A 336 1.48 18.00 32.45
N ARG A 337 0.59 17.94 31.45
CA ARG A 337 0.90 17.38 30.13
C ARG A 337 0.20 18.11 29.00
N THR A 338 0.76 18.01 27.81
CA THR A 338 0.07 18.41 26.58
C THR A 338 -1.04 17.41 26.24
N ASN A 339 -2.03 17.83 25.44
CA ASN A 339 -3.12 16.97 24.99
C ASN A 339 -2.64 15.88 24.02
N SER A 340 -1.58 16.14 23.22
CA SER A 340 -0.78 15.12 22.54
C SER A 340 -0.04 14.18 23.48
N GLY A 341 0.04 14.44 24.79
CA GLY A 341 0.55 13.52 25.79
C GLY A 341 2.02 13.12 25.72
N GLU A 342 2.77 13.64 24.75
CA GLU A 342 4.18 13.35 24.48
C GLU A 342 5.11 14.03 25.48
N ASN A 343 4.72 15.20 26.01
CA ASN A 343 5.45 15.89 27.06
C ASN A 343 4.63 15.86 28.36
N SER A 344 5.29 15.50 29.45
CA SER A 344 4.75 15.56 30.81
C SER A 344 5.80 16.12 31.76
N VAL A 345 5.34 16.91 32.73
CA VAL A 345 6.12 17.28 33.91
C VAL A 345 5.40 16.81 35.14
N ILE A 346 6.18 16.35 36.10
CA ILE A 346 5.73 15.96 37.40
C ILE A 346 6.24 17.00 38.38
N PHE A 347 5.32 17.55 39.16
CA PHE A 347 5.57 18.59 40.15
C PHE A 347 5.17 18.06 41.52
N ASP A 348 6.12 18.02 42.46
CA ASP A 348 5.88 17.46 43.79
C ASP A 348 5.23 18.53 44.71
N VAL A 349 4.05 18.23 45.23
CA VAL A 349 3.29 19.12 46.13
C VAL A 349 3.27 18.53 47.52
N THR A 350 3.65 19.35 48.49
CA THR A 350 3.53 19.05 49.92
C THR A 350 2.36 19.81 50.54
N VAL A 351 1.55 19.12 51.33
CA VAL A 351 0.43 19.70 52.10
C VAL A 351 0.73 19.62 53.60
N SER A 352 0.81 20.78 54.26
CA SER A 352 1.27 20.92 55.65
C SER A 352 0.22 21.53 56.61
N ASP A 353 0.50 21.45 57.92
CA ASP A 353 -0.26 22.11 59.01
C ASP A 353 0.58 23.23 59.68
N GLU A 354 -0.06 24.16 60.38
CA GLU A 354 0.52 25.42 60.90
C GLU A 354 1.50 25.24 62.08
N ASN A 355 1.65 24.05 62.65
CA ASN A 355 2.36 23.86 63.93
C ASN A 355 3.29 22.63 63.99
N ALA A 356 4.41 22.60 63.26
CA ALA A 356 5.50 21.70 63.68
C ALA A 356 6.93 22.17 63.36
N SER A 357 7.79 21.95 64.35
CA SER A 357 9.24 21.94 64.27
C SER A 357 9.72 20.81 63.35
N GLU A 358 10.62 21.15 62.43
CA GLU A 358 11.27 20.27 61.44
C GLU A 358 10.45 19.09 60.90
N ILE A 359 9.55 19.43 59.98
CA ILE A 359 8.78 18.47 59.20
C ILE A 359 9.50 18.20 57.87
N ARG A 360 9.45 16.94 57.41
CA ARG A 360 9.89 16.48 56.08
C ARG A 360 8.77 15.68 55.43
N TYR A 361 8.74 15.61 54.11
CA TYR A 361 7.68 14.92 53.37
C TYR A 361 8.27 13.96 52.33
N LEU A 362 7.76 12.74 52.26
CA LEU A 362 8.11 11.77 51.21
C LEU A 362 6.87 11.31 50.44
N ILE A 363 7.08 11.09 49.14
CA ILE A 363 6.15 10.39 48.26
C ILE A 363 6.76 9.03 47.99
N LEU A 364 6.09 7.96 48.40
CA LEU A 364 6.57 6.59 48.26
C LEU A 364 5.58 5.75 47.44
N ASP A 365 6.11 4.81 46.69
CA ASP A 365 5.37 3.67 46.16
C ASP A 365 5.46 2.49 47.14
N LEU A 366 4.53 1.54 47.04
CA LEU A 366 4.48 0.34 47.90
C LEU A 366 5.73 -0.54 47.83
N ASP A 367 6.50 -0.42 46.74
CA ASP A 367 7.71 -1.22 46.51
C ASP A 367 9.01 -0.48 46.88
N ASP A 368 8.91 0.74 47.42
CA ASP A 368 10.09 1.54 47.76
C ASP A 368 10.79 1.00 49.01
N ASN A 369 12.10 0.86 48.94
CA ASN A 369 12.95 0.55 50.10
C ASN A 369 13.60 1.83 50.59
N VAL A 370 13.24 2.29 51.78
CA VAL A 370 13.68 3.57 52.35
C VAL A 370 14.36 3.33 53.70
N VAL A 371 15.46 4.04 53.92
CA VAL A 371 16.13 4.09 55.22
C VAL A 371 16.21 5.55 55.65
N LEU A 372 15.64 5.88 56.80
CA LEU A 372 15.72 7.21 57.38
C LEU A 372 16.98 7.31 58.23
N SER A 373 17.93 8.15 57.80
CA SER A 373 19.19 8.35 58.50
C SER A 373 19.12 9.61 59.39
N PRO A 374 19.41 9.52 60.69
CA PRO A 374 19.51 10.69 61.58
C PRO A 374 20.62 11.66 61.16
N ASN A 375 21.63 11.16 60.44
CA ASN A 375 22.76 11.96 59.94
C ASN A 375 22.38 12.86 58.77
N ASP A 376 21.20 12.70 58.18
CA ASP A 376 20.70 13.57 57.11
C ASP A 376 20.12 14.88 57.67
N HIS A 377 20.33 15.17 58.97
CA HIS A 377 19.66 16.23 59.70
C HIS A 377 20.62 17.07 60.56
N ASP A 378 20.70 18.35 60.25
CA ASP A 378 21.54 19.31 60.96
C ASP A 378 21.15 19.51 62.43
N CYS A 379 19.89 19.25 62.78
CA CYS A 379 19.35 19.39 64.13
C CYS A 379 19.80 18.30 65.12
N PHE A 380 20.34 17.19 64.61
CA PHE A 380 20.92 16.12 65.41
C PHE A 380 22.45 16.20 65.49
N ILE A 381 23.09 17.22 64.86
CA ILE A 381 24.55 17.40 64.89
C ILE A 381 25.03 17.63 66.32
N GLY A 382 25.82 16.69 66.84
CA GLY A 382 26.40 16.74 68.19
C GLY A 382 25.59 16.03 69.28
N SER A 383 24.50 15.35 68.94
CA SER A 383 23.77 14.49 69.88
C SER A 383 24.61 13.23 70.21
N ASN A 384 24.79 12.95 71.50
CA ASN A 384 25.41 11.70 71.99
C ASN A 384 24.36 10.71 72.52
N GLU A 385 23.07 10.93 72.21
CA GLU A 385 21.96 10.13 72.69
C GLU A 385 21.46 9.14 71.63
N GLU A 386 20.86 8.03 72.05
CA GLU A 386 20.29 7.02 71.15
C GLU A 386 19.07 7.58 70.41
N PHE A 387 18.94 7.22 69.12
CA PHE A 387 17.80 7.61 68.29
C PHE A 387 16.65 6.64 68.48
N THR A 388 15.42 7.16 68.52
CA THR A 388 14.20 6.35 68.53
C THR A 388 13.34 6.71 67.33
N TYR A 389 12.73 5.68 66.73
CA TYR A 389 11.84 5.82 65.56
C TYR A 389 10.45 5.34 65.95
N THR A 390 9.41 6.09 65.57
CA THR A 390 8.02 5.72 65.84
C THR A 390 7.15 5.98 64.62
N SER A 391 6.29 5.02 64.29
CA SER A 391 5.25 5.19 63.27
C SER A 391 3.94 5.62 63.91
N SER A 392 3.22 6.53 63.26
CA SER A 392 1.87 6.90 63.68
C SER A 392 0.80 5.88 63.25
N ASP A 393 1.11 5.02 62.28
CA ASP A 393 0.26 3.90 61.87
C ASP A 393 1.11 2.73 61.33
N GLU A 394 1.38 1.78 62.22
CA GLU A 394 2.13 0.56 61.92
C GLU A 394 1.42 -0.40 60.96
N ASN A 395 0.14 -0.19 60.65
CA ASN A 395 -0.54 -0.95 59.58
C ASN A 395 -0.14 -0.44 58.18
N ILE A 396 0.38 0.78 58.10
CA ILE A 396 0.78 1.41 56.83
C ILE A 396 2.29 1.28 56.64
N VAL A 397 3.09 1.69 57.63
CA VAL A 397 4.57 1.59 57.59
C VAL A 397 5.12 1.20 58.95
N LEU A 398 5.98 0.18 58.97
CA LEU A 398 6.84 -0.15 60.11
C LEU A 398 8.20 0.54 59.94
N VAL A 399 8.84 0.88 61.06
CA VAL A 399 10.20 1.39 61.09
C VAL A 399 11.02 0.62 62.12
N ASP A 400 12.18 0.12 61.73
CA ASP A 400 13.08 -0.60 62.64
C ASP A 400 14.05 0.34 63.38
N GLU A 401 14.83 -0.20 64.32
CA GLU A 401 15.80 0.55 65.13
C GLU A 401 16.94 1.18 64.31
N SER A 402 17.14 0.73 63.07
CA SER A 402 18.13 1.26 62.13
C SER A 402 17.53 2.30 61.17
N GLY A 403 16.23 2.60 61.29
CA GLY A 403 15.51 3.52 60.42
C GLY A 403 15.05 2.90 59.09
N ASN A 404 15.15 1.58 58.90
CA ASN A 404 14.62 0.93 57.69
C ASN A 404 13.09 0.90 57.76
N LEU A 405 12.46 1.30 56.66
CA LEU A 405 11.01 1.29 56.52
C LEU A 405 10.53 0.02 55.81
N GLU A 406 9.52 -0.63 56.38
CA GLU A 406 8.75 -1.69 55.70
C GLU A 406 7.35 -1.13 55.38
N ILE A 407 7.08 -0.91 54.10
CA ILE A 407 5.82 -0.35 53.61
C ILE A 407 4.82 -1.49 53.42
N LEU A 408 3.70 -1.43 54.14
CA LEU A 408 2.70 -2.50 54.16
C LEU A 408 1.46 -2.17 53.31
N GLU A 409 0.95 -0.94 53.43
CA GLU A 409 -0.27 -0.50 52.74
C GLU A 409 -0.16 0.94 52.20
N ALA A 410 -1.00 1.28 51.22
CA ALA A 410 -1.10 2.64 50.72
C ALA A 410 -1.87 3.52 51.71
N GLY A 411 -1.38 4.73 51.99
CA GLY A 411 -1.98 5.62 52.97
C GLY A 411 -1.08 6.81 53.31
N THR A 412 -1.52 7.60 54.28
CA THR A 412 -0.74 8.72 54.84
C THR A 412 -0.32 8.37 56.26
N VAL A 413 0.97 8.42 56.54
CA VAL A 413 1.54 8.08 57.86
C VAL A 413 2.69 9.02 58.16
N SER A 414 2.96 9.30 59.42
CA SER A 414 4.18 9.97 59.84
C SER A 414 5.14 9.06 60.62
N ILE A 415 6.45 9.21 60.38
CA ILE A 415 7.52 8.64 61.19
C ILE A 415 8.20 9.75 61.97
N THR A 416 8.36 9.57 63.28
CA THR A 416 9.09 10.51 64.13
C THR A 416 10.45 9.92 64.50
N ILE A 417 11.53 10.67 64.23
CA ILE A 417 12.88 10.42 64.75
C ILE A 417 13.08 11.32 65.96
N SER A 418 13.46 10.75 67.10
CA SER A 418 13.65 11.47 68.36
C SER A 418 15.02 11.19 68.97
N SER A 419 15.74 12.24 69.39
CA SER A 419 16.98 12.18 70.18
C SER A 419 17.18 13.47 70.99
N GLY A 420 17.61 13.40 72.26
CA GLY A 420 17.91 14.61 73.05
C GLY A 420 16.73 15.53 73.34
N GLY A 421 15.48 15.07 73.18
CA GLY A 421 14.27 15.90 73.25
C GLY A 421 13.95 16.66 71.95
N THR A 422 14.75 16.49 70.90
CA THR A 422 14.49 16.99 69.54
C THR A 422 13.75 15.94 68.72
N ASN A 423 12.74 16.37 67.97
CA ASN A 423 11.96 15.49 67.09
C ASN A 423 12.01 16.01 65.64
N VAL A 424 12.25 15.10 64.70
CA VAL A 424 12.05 15.31 63.26
C VAL A 424 10.90 14.42 62.81
N ILE A 425 9.89 14.98 62.17
CA ILE A 425 8.71 14.23 61.72
C ILE A 425 8.69 14.15 60.20
N TYR A 426 8.65 12.93 59.68
CA TYR A 426 8.48 12.62 58.27
C TYR A 426 7.03 12.26 57.96
N TYR A 427 6.30 13.11 57.25
CA TYR A 427 5.00 12.72 56.69
C TYR A 427 5.21 12.02 55.35
N MET A 428 4.68 10.81 55.23
CA MET A 428 4.80 9.99 54.05
C MET A 428 3.43 9.81 53.42
N SER A 429 3.39 9.87 52.10
CA SER A 429 2.22 9.54 51.32
C SER A 429 2.56 8.39 50.40
N ILE A 430 2.05 7.22 50.76
CA ILE A 430 2.23 5.98 50.04
C ILE A 430 1.05 5.81 49.10
N ALA A 431 1.32 5.84 47.80
CA ALA A 431 0.31 5.62 46.77
C ALA A 431 0.67 4.40 45.94
N LYS A 432 -0.30 3.50 45.74
CA LYS A 432 -0.13 2.40 44.79
C LYS A 432 -0.17 2.97 43.37
N MET A 433 0.98 3.05 42.72
CA MET A 433 1.08 3.52 41.33
C MET A 433 0.81 2.38 40.35
N ILE A 434 0.33 2.73 39.17
CA ILE A 434 0.21 1.85 38.01
C ILE A 434 1.61 1.41 37.61
N LYS A 435 1.79 0.09 37.45
CA LYS A 435 3.04 -0.55 37.01
C LYS A 435 2.94 -1.08 35.57
N ASN A 436 1.73 -1.23 35.03
CA ASN A 436 1.53 -1.70 33.67
C ASN A 436 0.15 -1.29 33.09
N ILE A 437 0.11 -1.07 31.79
CA ILE A 437 -1.11 -0.95 30.98
C ILE A 437 -1.23 -2.20 30.10
N LYS A 438 -2.36 -2.91 30.20
CA LYS A 438 -2.73 -4.02 29.32
C LYS A 438 -3.78 -3.55 28.31
N ILE A 439 -3.52 -3.81 27.04
CA ILE A 439 -4.39 -3.50 25.89
C ILE A 439 -4.75 -4.79 25.16
N ASN A 440 -5.94 -4.85 24.56
CA ASN A 440 -6.41 -6.04 23.82
C ASN A 440 -5.78 -6.19 22.42
N GLN A 441 -5.39 -5.09 21.77
CA GLN A 441 -4.76 -5.09 20.45
C GLN A 441 -3.71 -3.99 20.33
N THR A 442 -2.58 -4.29 19.69
CA THR A 442 -1.51 -3.34 19.38
C THR A 442 -1.57 -2.82 17.94
N VAL A 443 -2.34 -3.49 17.08
CA VAL A 443 -2.62 -3.09 15.69
C VAL A 443 -4.10 -3.29 15.42
N ILE A 444 -4.77 -2.24 14.95
CA ILE A 444 -6.18 -2.21 14.61
C ILE A 444 -6.28 -1.84 13.14
N ASN A 445 -6.98 -2.64 12.34
CA ASN A 445 -7.25 -2.32 10.94
C ASN A 445 -8.72 -1.94 10.81
N LEU A 446 -8.99 -0.70 10.45
CA LEU A 446 -10.32 -0.15 10.25
C LEU A 446 -10.55 0.28 8.81
N LYS A 447 -11.80 0.57 8.50
CA LYS A 447 -12.25 1.21 7.26
C LYS A 447 -12.82 2.56 7.64
N LYS A 448 -12.77 3.53 6.73
CA LYS A 448 -13.39 4.83 6.94
C LYS A 448 -14.87 4.66 7.33
N GLY A 449 -15.29 5.34 8.39
CA GLY A 449 -16.61 5.28 9.01
C GLY A 449 -16.77 4.22 10.11
N ASN A 450 -15.87 3.23 10.20
CA ASN A 450 -15.96 2.20 11.22
C ASN A 450 -15.41 2.69 12.58
N THR A 451 -15.84 2.02 13.64
CA THR A 451 -15.36 2.29 15.01
C THR A 451 -14.80 1.02 15.66
N PHE A 452 -13.99 1.19 16.70
CA PHE A 452 -13.40 0.12 17.49
C PHE A 452 -13.28 0.52 18.96
N GLU A 453 -13.59 -0.39 19.88
CA GLU A 453 -13.40 -0.15 21.31
C GLU A 453 -12.07 -0.72 21.79
N LEU A 454 -11.14 0.15 22.17
CA LEU A 454 -9.85 -0.23 22.74
C LEU A 454 -10.03 -0.57 24.22
N ASN A 455 -10.01 -1.87 24.55
CA ASN A 455 -10.14 -2.32 25.93
C ASN A 455 -8.81 -2.17 26.66
N VAL A 456 -8.78 -1.30 27.66
CA VAL A 456 -7.60 -1.02 28.48
C VAL A 456 -7.85 -1.34 29.94
N SER A 457 -6.89 -2.01 30.57
CA SER A 457 -6.86 -2.24 32.02
C SER A 457 -5.48 -1.90 32.59
N VAL A 458 -5.45 -1.41 33.82
CA VAL A 458 -4.20 -1.08 34.53
C VAL A 458 -3.89 -2.14 35.60
N TYR A 459 -2.61 -2.35 35.87
CA TYR A 459 -2.13 -3.17 36.98
C TYR A 459 -1.13 -2.37 37.82
N PRO A 460 -1.23 -2.41 39.15
CA PRO A 460 -2.26 -3.08 39.96
C PRO A 460 -3.65 -2.43 39.84
N ALA A 461 -4.73 -3.21 40.01
CA ALA A 461 -6.11 -2.77 39.73
C ALA A 461 -6.70 -1.81 40.79
N ASP A 462 -6.06 -1.75 41.95
CA ASP A 462 -6.34 -0.90 43.11
C ASP A 462 -5.38 0.30 43.20
N ALA A 463 -4.73 0.68 42.10
CA ALA A 463 -3.94 1.91 42.02
C ALA A 463 -4.75 3.14 42.47
N ALA A 464 -4.10 4.10 43.13
CA ALA A 464 -4.75 5.25 43.75
C ALA A 464 -5.43 6.17 42.72
N ASN A 465 -4.79 6.38 41.56
CA ASN A 465 -5.36 7.04 40.39
C ASN A 465 -5.30 6.09 39.18
N LYS A 466 -6.48 5.72 38.65
CA LYS A 466 -6.63 4.79 37.51
C LYS A 466 -6.97 5.49 36.20
N THR A 467 -6.99 6.82 36.20
CA THR A 467 -7.36 7.60 35.03
C THR A 467 -6.29 7.47 33.95
N LEU A 468 -6.74 7.35 32.71
CA LEU A 468 -5.88 7.22 31.54
C LEU A 468 -6.21 8.34 30.57
N THR A 469 -5.21 8.78 29.82
CA THR A 469 -5.38 9.69 28.70
C THR A 469 -5.21 8.93 27.40
N TYR A 470 -6.14 9.16 26.47
CA TYR A 470 -6.09 8.68 25.10
C TYR A 470 -5.88 9.86 24.18
N TYR A 471 -4.98 9.71 23.21
CA TYR A 471 -4.84 10.68 22.13
C TYR A 471 -4.46 9.97 20.85
N SER A 472 -4.82 10.60 19.74
CA SER A 472 -4.45 10.14 18.40
C SER A 472 -3.34 11.02 17.87
N SER A 473 -2.34 10.40 17.25
CA SER A 473 -1.34 11.11 16.46
C SER A 473 -1.99 11.90 15.32
N ASN A 474 -3.10 11.40 14.75
CA ASN A 474 -3.86 12.13 13.73
C ASN A 474 -5.38 11.85 13.87
N PRO A 475 -6.14 12.72 14.56
CA PRO A 475 -7.58 12.59 14.73
C PRO A 475 -8.40 12.64 13.42
N GLU A 476 -7.86 13.24 12.35
CA GLU A 476 -8.50 13.23 11.02
C GLU A 476 -8.46 11.85 10.37
N ILE A 477 -7.47 11.01 10.70
CA ILE A 477 -7.40 9.61 10.28
C ILE A 477 -8.15 8.72 11.24
N ALA A 478 -7.80 8.74 12.51
CA ALA A 478 -8.50 7.98 13.54
C ALA A 478 -8.64 8.83 14.81
N GLN A 479 -9.86 9.22 15.15
CA GLN A 479 -10.15 9.89 16.42
C GLN A 479 -10.27 8.85 17.53
N VAL A 480 -9.92 9.21 18.77
CA VAL A 480 -10.16 8.38 19.95
C VAL A 480 -10.89 9.20 21.01
N THR A 481 -11.90 8.63 21.66
CA THR A 481 -12.59 9.26 22.81
C THR A 481 -11.83 9.02 24.11
N ASN A 482 -12.22 9.71 25.18
CA ASN A 482 -11.61 9.55 26.51
C ASN A 482 -11.87 8.15 27.13
N GLU A 483 -12.81 7.40 26.57
CA GLU A 483 -13.15 6.02 26.97
C GLU A 483 -12.48 4.97 26.06
N GLY A 484 -11.63 5.37 25.11
CA GLY A 484 -10.92 4.46 24.22
C GLY A 484 -11.71 4.00 22.98
N LYS A 485 -12.82 4.67 22.63
CA LYS A 485 -13.51 4.40 21.36
C LYS A 485 -12.80 5.10 20.21
N ILE A 486 -12.32 4.31 19.25
CA ILE A 486 -11.61 4.76 18.06
C ILE A 486 -12.60 4.89 16.90
N ILE A 487 -12.55 5.99 16.15
CA ILE A 487 -13.40 6.29 15.00
C ILE A 487 -12.51 6.55 13.79
N ALA A 488 -12.63 5.74 12.74
CA ALA A 488 -11.84 5.89 11.52
C ALA A 488 -12.47 6.92 10.58
N ASN A 489 -11.79 8.02 10.33
CA ASN A 489 -12.31 9.21 9.63
C ASN A 489 -11.74 9.37 8.21
N LYS A 490 -10.45 9.07 8.02
CA LYS A 490 -9.74 9.19 6.73
C LYS A 490 -8.80 8.00 6.55
N ASN A 491 -8.50 7.65 5.29
CA ASN A 491 -7.52 6.61 5.03
C ASN A 491 -6.13 7.04 5.51
N GLY A 492 -5.29 6.07 5.85
CA GLY A 492 -3.93 6.31 6.35
C GLY A 492 -3.70 5.58 7.68
N THR A 493 -2.65 5.96 8.39
CA THR A 493 -2.31 5.34 9.68
C THR A 493 -2.23 6.41 10.76
N ALA A 494 -2.84 6.13 11.91
CA ALA A 494 -2.70 6.93 13.12
C ALA A 494 -2.24 6.03 14.27
N ILE A 495 -1.52 6.60 15.23
CA ILE A 495 -1.13 5.91 16.46
C ILE A 495 -2.01 6.44 17.58
N ILE A 496 -2.80 5.55 18.18
CA ILE A 496 -3.50 5.83 19.43
C ILE A 496 -2.55 5.53 20.57
N THR A 497 -2.31 6.51 21.42
CA THR A 497 -1.49 6.36 22.61
C THR A 497 -2.35 6.43 23.85
N VAL A 498 -2.11 5.49 24.76
CA VAL A 498 -2.74 5.39 26.07
C VAL A 498 -1.65 5.61 27.13
N LYS A 499 -1.86 6.56 28.03
CA LYS A 499 -0.85 6.93 29.03
C LYS A 499 -1.47 7.12 30.42
N THR A 500 -0.74 6.74 31.47
CA THR A 500 -1.16 6.92 32.87
C THR A 500 -1.10 8.38 33.29
N ASN A 501 -1.88 8.72 34.33
CA ASN A 501 -1.99 10.08 34.88
C ASN A 501 -1.66 10.15 36.39
N ASP A 502 -1.14 9.07 36.95
CA ASP A 502 -0.81 8.92 38.39
C ASP A 502 0.65 9.27 38.73
N GLY A 503 1.41 9.77 37.74
CA GLY A 503 2.83 10.08 37.88
C GLY A 503 3.78 8.93 37.49
N SER A 504 3.27 7.73 37.18
CA SER A 504 4.12 6.60 36.73
C SER A 504 4.64 6.75 35.29
N ASP A 505 4.05 7.66 34.50
CA ASP A 505 4.39 7.98 33.11
C ASP A 505 4.35 6.79 32.11
N ILE A 506 3.68 5.70 32.46
CA ILE A 506 3.59 4.48 31.65
C ILE A 506 2.75 4.70 30.40
N THR A 507 3.26 4.25 29.26
CA THR A 507 2.65 4.45 27.94
C THR A 507 2.47 3.14 27.16
N LYS A 508 1.35 3.00 26.44
CA LYS A 508 1.11 1.98 25.40
C LYS A 508 0.65 2.64 24.11
N LYS A 509 1.18 2.16 22.98
CA LYS A 509 0.84 2.64 21.63
C LYS A 509 0.12 1.56 20.85
N VAL A 510 -0.87 1.97 20.06
CA VAL A 510 -1.69 1.12 19.19
C VAL A 510 -1.70 1.73 17.80
N ALA A 511 -1.25 0.97 16.80
CA ALA A 511 -1.33 1.41 15.41
C ALA A 511 -2.74 1.19 14.86
N VAL A 512 -3.36 2.23 14.32
CA VAL A 512 -4.66 2.17 13.65
C VAL A 512 -4.45 2.42 12.17
N ASN A 513 -4.66 1.40 11.34
CA ASN A 513 -4.59 1.51 9.89
C ASN A 513 -6.00 1.63 9.34
N VAL A 514 -6.32 2.77 8.74
CA VAL A 514 -7.58 2.99 8.04
C VAL A 514 -7.35 2.75 6.55
N SER A 515 -7.87 1.64 6.05
CA SER A 515 -7.64 1.20 4.67
C SER A 515 -8.75 1.64 3.72
N ARG A 516 -8.36 1.97 2.48
CA ARG A 516 -9.31 2.20 1.38
C ARG A 516 -9.94 0.89 0.93
N THR A 517 -11.18 0.97 0.44
CA THR A 517 -11.79 -0.11 -0.34
C THR A 517 -10.94 -0.38 -1.58
N LYS A 518 -10.59 -1.65 -1.81
CA LYS A 518 -9.76 -2.13 -2.90
C LYS A 518 -10.40 -3.38 -3.49
N VAL A 519 -10.81 -3.29 -4.76
CA VAL A 519 -11.10 -4.46 -5.59
C VAL A 519 -9.78 -5.10 -6.05
N SER A 520 -9.72 -6.42 -6.11
CA SER A 520 -8.60 -7.21 -6.64
C SER A 520 -9.13 -8.36 -7.49
N CYS A 521 -8.45 -8.70 -8.58
CA CYS A 521 -8.90 -9.77 -9.48
C CYS A 521 -7.77 -10.77 -9.76
N GLN A 522 -8.17 -12.01 -10.04
CA GLN A 522 -7.28 -13.12 -10.37
C GLN A 522 -6.47 -12.86 -11.64
N PHE A 523 -7.08 -12.15 -12.60
CA PHE A 523 -6.49 -11.79 -13.89
C PHE A 523 -6.77 -10.32 -14.17
N TYR A 524 -5.80 -9.67 -14.80
CA TYR A 524 -5.92 -8.28 -15.26
C TYR A 524 -6.02 -8.18 -16.79
N LYS A 525 -5.87 -9.30 -17.52
CA LYS A 525 -6.12 -9.46 -18.96
C LYS A 525 -6.50 -10.93 -19.24
N LEU A 526 -7.38 -11.18 -20.21
CA LEU A 526 -7.86 -12.53 -20.55
C LEU A 526 -7.98 -12.75 -22.06
N GLY A 527 -7.56 -13.92 -22.52
CA GLY A 527 -7.99 -14.50 -23.79
C GLY A 527 -8.97 -15.64 -23.54
N LEU A 528 -10.12 -15.63 -24.21
CA LEU A 528 -11.19 -16.62 -24.05
C LEU A 528 -11.63 -17.19 -25.40
N MET A 529 -12.26 -18.36 -25.39
CA MET A 529 -12.84 -18.98 -26.59
C MET A 529 -14.35 -18.76 -26.65
N VAL A 530 -14.89 -18.53 -27.85
CA VAL A 530 -16.35 -18.44 -28.07
C VAL A 530 -17.06 -19.65 -27.48
N ASN A 531 -18.17 -19.42 -26.79
CA ASN A 531 -19.02 -20.43 -26.13
C ASN A 531 -18.37 -21.22 -24.98
N LYS A 532 -17.16 -20.85 -24.53
CA LYS A 532 -16.51 -21.45 -23.35
C LYS A 532 -16.57 -20.47 -22.18
N LYS A 533 -17.43 -20.75 -21.20
CA LYS A 533 -17.60 -19.91 -19.99
C LYS A 533 -16.28 -19.85 -19.20
N PHE A 534 -16.03 -18.73 -18.51
CA PHE A 534 -14.85 -18.58 -17.67
C PHE A 534 -15.18 -17.79 -16.41
N ARG A 535 -14.81 -18.29 -15.22
CA ARG A 535 -15.04 -17.58 -13.96
C ARG A 535 -13.87 -16.68 -13.60
N LEU A 536 -14.06 -15.37 -13.73
CA LEU A 536 -13.13 -14.35 -13.23
C LEU A 536 -13.36 -14.15 -11.72
N ARG A 537 -12.42 -14.63 -10.91
CA ARG A 537 -12.49 -14.44 -9.46
C ARG A 537 -11.95 -13.07 -9.09
N CYS A 538 -12.77 -12.27 -8.41
CA CYS A 538 -12.38 -11.01 -7.81
C CYS A 538 -12.79 -10.98 -6.35
N SER A 539 -12.13 -10.15 -5.56
CA SER A 539 -12.42 -9.88 -4.17
C SER A 539 -12.41 -8.38 -3.92
N VAL A 540 -13.14 -7.95 -2.90
CA VAL A 540 -12.98 -6.64 -2.30
C VAL A 540 -12.46 -6.86 -0.88
N ASN A 541 -11.56 -6.00 -0.42
CA ASN A 541 -11.01 -6.06 0.94
C ASN A 541 -12.01 -5.57 2.03
N ASP A 542 -13.29 -5.44 1.66
CA ASP A 542 -14.36 -5.11 2.57
C ASP A 542 -15.62 -5.99 2.38
N ASN A 543 -16.72 -5.60 3.03
CA ASN A 543 -17.96 -6.38 3.00
C ASN A 543 -18.91 -5.89 1.88
N SER A 544 -18.44 -5.03 0.99
CA SER A 544 -19.24 -4.57 -0.15
C SER A 544 -19.48 -5.72 -1.13
N THR A 545 -20.62 -5.70 -1.81
CA THR A 545 -20.82 -6.58 -2.96
C THR A 545 -19.99 -6.08 -4.15
N LEU A 546 -19.51 -7.01 -4.97
CA LEU A 546 -18.90 -6.69 -6.25
C LEU A 546 -19.96 -6.60 -7.34
N LEU A 547 -19.89 -5.52 -8.12
CA LEU A 547 -20.68 -5.32 -9.33
C LEU A 547 -19.82 -5.64 -10.55
N TYR A 548 -20.41 -6.30 -11.54
CA TYR A 548 -19.74 -6.71 -12.78
C TYR A 548 -20.44 -6.11 -13.99
N TYR A 549 -19.67 -5.64 -14.97
CA TYR A 549 -20.18 -5.03 -16.19
C TYR A 549 -19.32 -5.44 -17.39
N SER A 550 -19.95 -5.64 -18.56
CA SER A 550 -19.24 -5.87 -19.82
C SER A 550 -19.39 -4.65 -20.74
N SER A 551 -18.28 -4.20 -21.33
CA SER A 551 -18.29 -3.09 -22.29
C SER A 551 -18.98 -3.42 -23.62
N ASP A 552 -19.06 -4.70 -23.99
CA ASP A 552 -19.79 -5.16 -25.18
C ASP A 552 -20.39 -6.56 -24.95
N GLU A 553 -21.67 -6.59 -24.57
CA GLU A 553 -22.42 -7.82 -24.32
C GLU A 553 -22.65 -8.68 -25.58
N LYS A 554 -22.36 -8.17 -26.78
CA LYS A 554 -22.37 -8.96 -28.02
C LYS A 554 -21.10 -9.80 -28.16
N ILE A 555 -19.99 -9.37 -27.54
CA ILE A 555 -18.72 -10.09 -27.51
C ILE A 555 -18.67 -11.02 -26.31
N ALA A 556 -18.96 -10.54 -25.11
CA ALA A 556 -19.09 -11.38 -23.91
C ALA A 556 -20.02 -10.73 -22.88
N THR A 557 -20.81 -11.54 -22.15
CA THR A 557 -21.54 -11.09 -20.94
C THR A 557 -20.84 -11.56 -19.69
N VAL A 558 -21.12 -10.93 -18.54
CA VAL A 558 -20.65 -11.36 -17.22
C VAL A 558 -21.83 -11.36 -16.26
N ASP A 559 -21.95 -12.39 -15.43
CA ASP A 559 -22.95 -12.43 -14.36
C ASP A 559 -22.41 -11.90 -13.02
N ASN A 560 -23.32 -11.70 -12.05
CA ASN A 560 -22.98 -11.15 -10.74
C ASN A 560 -22.04 -12.05 -9.91
N SER A 561 -21.78 -13.29 -10.35
CA SER A 561 -20.85 -14.21 -9.68
C SER A 561 -19.45 -14.18 -10.31
N GLY A 562 -19.25 -13.34 -11.35
CA GLY A 562 -18.02 -13.20 -12.11
C GLY A 562 -17.84 -14.24 -13.21
N VAL A 563 -18.89 -14.97 -13.61
CA VAL A 563 -18.81 -15.89 -14.76
C VAL A 563 -19.01 -15.11 -16.05
N ILE A 564 -18.01 -15.17 -16.92
CA ILE A 564 -17.97 -14.57 -18.25
C ILE A 564 -18.48 -15.60 -19.26
N TYR A 565 -19.36 -15.18 -20.16
CA TYR A 565 -19.93 -15.96 -21.25
C TYR A 565 -19.50 -15.34 -22.59
N PRO A 566 -18.40 -15.81 -23.21
CA PRO A 566 -17.96 -15.34 -24.51
C PRO A 566 -18.93 -15.76 -25.61
N LYS A 567 -19.44 -14.81 -26.40
CA LYS A 567 -20.47 -15.03 -27.43
C LYS A 567 -19.93 -14.90 -28.85
N LYS A 568 -19.01 -13.96 -29.08
CA LYS A 568 -18.51 -13.65 -30.42
C LYS A 568 -17.04 -13.25 -30.37
N SER A 569 -16.28 -13.66 -31.38
CA SER A 569 -14.89 -13.20 -31.58
C SER A 569 -14.82 -11.67 -31.62
N GLY A 570 -13.89 -11.09 -30.87
CA GLY A 570 -13.75 -9.64 -30.69
C GLY A 570 -13.05 -9.29 -29.37
N THR A 571 -12.95 -8.01 -29.07
CA THR A 571 -12.38 -7.50 -27.81
C THR A 571 -13.43 -6.73 -27.03
N CYS A 572 -13.55 -7.00 -25.74
CA CYS A 572 -14.37 -6.24 -24.80
C CYS A 572 -13.63 -6.13 -23.47
N TYR A 573 -14.26 -5.50 -22.48
CA TYR A 573 -13.70 -5.33 -21.15
C TYR A 573 -14.72 -5.70 -20.10
N ILE A 574 -14.27 -6.34 -19.03
CA ILE A 574 -15.07 -6.65 -17.86
C ILE A 574 -14.65 -5.70 -16.74
N THR A 575 -15.55 -4.81 -16.33
CA THR A 575 -15.35 -3.89 -15.22
C THR A 575 -15.94 -4.50 -13.95
N ILE A 576 -15.18 -4.42 -12.86
CA ILE A 576 -15.54 -4.92 -11.54
C ILE A 576 -15.41 -3.75 -10.56
N SER A 577 -16.48 -3.39 -9.87
CA SER A 577 -16.48 -2.32 -8.87
C SER A 577 -17.11 -2.76 -7.56
N ASN A 578 -16.91 -2.00 -6.49
CA ASN A 578 -17.79 -2.10 -5.32
C ASN A 578 -19.13 -1.38 -5.59
N GLU A 579 -20.13 -1.63 -4.75
CA GLU A 579 -21.48 -1.03 -4.84
C GLU A 579 -21.48 0.50 -4.97
N ASN A 580 -20.52 1.16 -4.33
CA ASN A 580 -20.41 2.62 -4.31
C ASN A 580 -19.47 3.19 -5.39
N TYR A 581 -18.90 2.35 -6.27
CA TYR A 581 -17.95 2.72 -7.32
C TYR A 581 -16.70 3.47 -6.83
N THR A 582 -16.39 3.42 -5.53
CA THR A 582 -15.19 4.04 -4.94
C THR A 582 -13.92 3.26 -5.26
N SER A 583 -14.04 2.03 -5.78
CA SER A 583 -12.93 1.23 -6.32
C SER A 583 -13.43 0.40 -7.50
N ALA A 584 -12.68 0.41 -8.60
CA ALA A 584 -12.98 -0.40 -9.78
C ALA A 584 -11.71 -0.93 -10.46
N ILE A 585 -11.80 -2.12 -11.05
CA ILE A 585 -10.81 -2.74 -11.94
C ILE A 585 -11.48 -2.98 -13.30
N THR A 586 -10.75 -2.78 -14.39
CA THR A 586 -11.20 -3.16 -15.73
C THR A 586 -10.25 -4.20 -16.31
N VAL A 587 -10.79 -5.36 -16.71
CA VAL A 587 -10.07 -6.50 -17.26
C VAL A 587 -10.32 -6.57 -18.76
N PRO A 588 -9.31 -6.35 -19.62
CA PRO A 588 -9.41 -6.56 -21.05
C PRO A 588 -9.63 -8.05 -21.37
N VAL A 589 -10.60 -8.32 -22.25
CA VAL A 589 -10.97 -9.67 -22.71
C VAL A 589 -10.92 -9.71 -24.23
N LYS A 590 -10.12 -10.62 -24.79
CA LYS A 590 -10.17 -10.97 -26.23
C LYS A 590 -10.80 -12.35 -26.39
N VAL A 591 -11.89 -12.40 -27.13
CA VAL A 591 -12.60 -13.63 -27.47
C VAL A 591 -12.15 -14.11 -28.84
N TYR A 592 -11.78 -15.38 -28.93
CA TYR A 592 -11.27 -16.04 -30.12
C TYR A 592 -12.27 -17.02 -30.69
N ASN A 593 -12.35 -17.06 -32.02
CA ASN A 593 -12.95 -18.17 -32.75
C ASN A 593 -11.89 -19.27 -32.92
N ALA A 594 -11.71 -20.09 -31.89
CA ALA A 594 -10.75 -21.19 -31.85
C ALA A 594 -11.43 -22.54 -32.10
N PHE A 595 -10.64 -23.61 -32.26
CA PHE A 595 -11.16 -24.95 -32.52
C PHE A 595 -11.60 -25.66 -31.23
N SER A 596 -10.77 -25.63 -30.20
CA SER A 596 -11.00 -26.39 -28.96
C SER A 596 -10.34 -25.77 -27.74
N TYR A 597 -10.78 -26.20 -26.56
CA TYR A 597 -10.35 -25.72 -25.26
C TYR A 597 -9.91 -26.89 -24.38
N GLY A 598 -8.74 -26.80 -23.76
CA GLY A 598 -8.13 -27.97 -23.10
C GLY A 598 -7.23 -27.67 -21.92
N LEU A 599 -6.81 -28.71 -21.24
CA LEU A 599 -5.89 -28.66 -20.09
C LEU A 599 -4.58 -29.35 -20.42
N ASP A 600 -3.51 -28.97 -19.75
CA ASP A 600 -2.32 -29.81 -19.65
C ASP A 600 -2.14 -30.29 -18.20
N LEU A 601 -1.81 -31.58 -18.05
CA LEU A 601 -1.83 -32.29 -16.79
C LEU A 601 -0.60 -33.18 -16.62
N SER A 602 -0.12 -33.25 -15.38
CA SER A 602 0.98 -34.08 -14.93
C SER A 602 0.69 -34.64 -13.52
N GLU A 603 1.65 -35.37 -12.95
CA GLU A 603 1.58 -35.82 -11.54
C GLU A 603 1.22 -34.72 -10.52
N TRP A 604 1.53 -33.46 -10.84
CA TRP A 604 1.31 -32.31 -9.96
C TRP A 604 -0.16 -31.87 -9.84
N ASN A 605 -1.02 -32.28 -10.78
CA ASN A 605 -2.45 -31.92 -10.75
C ASN A 605 -3.29 -32.80 -9.81
N GLY A 606 -2.73 -33.92 -9.35
CA GLY A 606 -3.40 -34.84 -8.44
C GLY A 606 -3.00 -36.29 -8.63
N ARG A 607 -2.63 -36.96 -7.53
CA ARG A 607 -2.24 -38.38 -7.55
C ARG A 607 -3.39 -39.37 -7.73
N TYR A 608 -4.65 -38.96 -7.79
CA TYR A 608 -5.81 -39.88 -7.77
C TYR A 608 -7.02 -39.43 -8.62
N MET A 609 -6.81 -38.76 -9.75
CA MET A 609 -7.92 -38.46 -10.67
C MET A 609 -8.44 -39.74 -11.35
N THR A 610 -9.76 -39.89 -11.43
CA THR A 610 -10.50 -41.02 -12.02
C THR A 610 -11.29 -40.58 -13.24
N ALA A 611 -11.93 -41.52 -13.96
CA ALA A 611 -12.80 -41.19 -15.09
C ALA A 611 -13.91 -40.18 -14.72
N ASP A 612 -14.44 -40.23 -13.48
CA ASP A 612 -15.41 -39.25 -13.00
C ASP A 612 -14.84 -37.83 -12.97
N ASN A 613 -13.58 -37.66 -12.56
CA ASN A 613 -12.90 -36.35 -12.58
C ASN A 613 -12.79 -35.81 -14.01
N PHE A 614 -12.39 -36.66 -14.97
CA PHE A 614 -12.30 -36.26 -16.38
C PHE A 614 -13.68 -36.00 -17.00
N GLN A 615 -14.72 -36.73 -16.56
CA GLN A 615 -16.10 -36.46 -16.95
C GLN A 615 -16.59 -35.11 -16.42
N MET A 616 -16.23 -34.74 -15.19
CA MET A 616 -16.48 -33.41 -14.62
C MET A 616 -15.79 -32.32 -15.45
N MET A 617 -14.52 -32.51 -15.84
CA MET A 617 -13.80 -31.57 -16.72
C MET A 617 -14.52 -31.41 -18.06
N LYS A 618 -14.91 -32.53 -18.69
CA LYS A 618 -15.66 -32.52 -19.95
C LYS A 618 -17.00 -31.78 -19.82
N ASN A 619 -17.72 -32.01 -18.72
CA ASN A 619 -18.97 -31.31 -18.43
C ASN A 619 -18.76 -29.80 -18.18
N ASP A 620 -17.59 -29.39 -17.68
CA ASP A 620 -17.21 -27.99 -17.53
C ASP A 620 -16.68 -27.36 -18.84
N GLY A 621 -16.71 -28.13 -19.94
CA GLY A 621 -16.43 -27.65 -21.30
C GLY A 621 -15.00 -27.88 -21.76
N ILE A 622 -14.25 -28.77 -21.12
CA ILE A 622 -12.94 -29.23 -21.62
C ILE A 622 -13.14 -30.20 -22.78
N ASP A 623 -12.46 -29.95 -23.90
CA ASP A 623 -12.51 -30.76 -25.11
C ASP A 623 -11.33 -31.76 -25.18
N PHE A 624 -10.15 -31.35 -24.69
CA PHE A 624 -8.94 -32.18 -24.74
C PHE A 624 -8.06 -32.04 -23.49
N VAL A 625 -7.18 -33.03 -23.29
CA VAL A 625 -6.10 -32.99 -22.29
C VAL A 625 -4.75 -33.35 -22.90
N LEU A 626 -3.71 -32.60 -22.56
CA LEU A 626 -2.32 -32.91 -22.86
C LEU A 626 -1.67 -33.50 -21.62
N LEU A 627 -1.23 -34.76 -21.69
CA LEU A 627 -0.73 -35.47 -20.52
C LEU A 627 0.79 -35.57 -20.56
N ARG A 628 1.48 -35.21 -19.47
CA ARG A 628 2.92 -35.45 -19.38
C ARG A 628 3.15 -36.95 -19.41
N ALA A 629 3.90 -37.42 -20.39
CA ALA A 629 4.28 -38.83 -20.49
C ALA A 629 5.66 -39.07 -19.89
N ALA A 630 6.59 -38.14 -20.10
CA ALA A 630 7.99 -38.31 -19.73
C ALA A 630 8.65 -37.01 -19.26
N TYR A 631 9.74 -37.19 -18.52
CA TYR A 631 10.71 -36.17 -18.12
C TYR A 631 12.10 -36.77 -18.29
N SER A 632 13.06 -36.07 -18.92
CA SER A 632 14.40 -36.63 -19.17
C SER A 632 14.35 -37.97 -19.96
N ASN A 633 15.45 -38.71 -20.05
CA ASN A 633 15.53 -39.97 -20.81
C ASN A 633 15.22 -41.24 -20.00
N ASP A 634 14.81 -41.12 -18.74
CA ASP A 634 14.68 -42.24 -17.82
C ASP A 634 13.49 -42.16 -16.85
N TYR A 635 12.65 -41.11 -16.96
CA TYR A 635 11.50 -40.93 -16.08
C TYR A 635 10.19 -40.89 -16.88
N LYS A 636 9.31 -41.86 -16.61
CA LYS A 636 7.92 -41.89 -17.09
C LYS A 636 7.02 -41.30 -16.01
N ASP A 637 6.14 -40.37 -16.37
CA ASP A 637 5.23 -39.76 -15.41
C ASP A 637 4.34 -40.86 -14.78
N PRO A 638 4.39 -41.06 -13.44
CA PRO A 638 3.75 -42.19 -12.78
C PRO A 638 2.23 -42.24 -12.95
N ILE A 639 1.60 -41.12 -13.31
CA ILE A 639 0.15 -41.04 -13.46
C ILE A 639 -0.31 -41.04 -14.92
N PHE A 640 0.61 -41.01 -15.89
CA PHE A 640 0.29 -40.93 -17.32
C PHE A 640 -0.68 -42.00 -17.77
N GLU A 641 -0.40 -43.27 -17.49
CA GLU A 641 -1.24 -44.40 -17.94
C GLU A 641 -2.68 -44.30 -17.41
N ARG A 642 -2.81 -43.95 -16.13
CA ARG A 642 -4.13 -43.81 -15.51
C ARG A 642 -4.88 -42.61 -16.08
N ASN A 643 -4.22 -41.47 -16.20
CA ASN A 643 -4.85 -40.26 -16.76
C ASN A 643 -5.24 -40.48 -18.22
N TYR A 644 -4.41 -41.17 -19.00
CA TYR A 644 -4.70 -41.53 -20.37
C TYR A 644 -5.98 -42.36 -20.44
N ASN A 645 -6.03 -43.48 -19.71
CA ASN A 645 -7.20 -44.35 -19.71
C ASN A 645 -8.47 -43.64 -19.22
N ALA A 646 -8.38 -42.86 -18.14
CA ALA A 646 -9.51 -42.12 -17.58
C ALA A 646 -10.02 -41.02 -18.53
N ALA A 647 -9.12 -40.30 -19.21
CA ALA A 647 -9.49 -39.29 -20.20
C ALA A 647 -10.16 -39.93 -21.43
N LYS A 648 -9.61 -41.04 -21.94
CA LYS A 648 -10.23 -41.79 -23.04
C LYS A 648 -11.61 -42.35 -22.66
N GLU A 649 -11.77 -42.85 -21.43
CA GLU A 649 -13.04 -43.36 -20.91
C GLU A 649 -14.11 -42.24 -20.80
N ALA A 650 -13.73 -41.05 -20.32
CA ALA A 650 -14.59 -39.87 -20.34
C ALA A 650 -14.86 -39.33 -21.76
N GLY A 651 -14.16 -39.85 -22.77
CA GLY A 651 -14.26 -39.45 -24.17
C GLY A 651 -13.69 -38.06 -24.44
N LEU A 652 -12.63 -37.67 -23.73
CA LEU A 652 -11.81 -36.52 -24.08
C LEU A 652 -10.80 -36.90 -25.16
N ASP A 653 -10.46 -35.94 -26.00
CA ASP A 653 -9.34 -36.07 -26.91
C ASP A 653 -8.02 -35.93 -26.12
N VAL A 654 -7.00 -36.70 -26.50
CA VAL A 654 -5.76 -36.80 -25.72
C VAL A 654 -4.54 -36.52 -26.59
N GLY A 655 -3.63 -35.70 -26.06
CA GLY A 655 -2.25 -35.54 -26.53
C GLY A 655 -1.28 -35.88 -25.41
N ALA A 656 0.01 -35.87 -25.72
CA ALA A 656 1.04 -36.13 -24.72
C ALA A 656 2.24 -35.20 -24.89
N TYR A 657 2.94 -34.91 -23.80
CA TYR A 657 4.15 -34.09 -23.84
C TYR A 657 5.31 -34.70 -23.06
N HIS A 658 6.51 -34.33 -23.46
CA HIS A 658 7.77 -34.71 -22.83
C HIS A 658 8.56 -33.46 -22.46
N TYR A 659 8.75 -33.23 -21.16
CA TYR A 659 9.66 -32.21 -20.65
C TYR A 659 11.12 -32.67 -20.83
N ILE A 660 11.85 -32.02 -21.72
CA ILE A 660 13.23 -32.40 -22.01
C ILE A 660 14.25 -31.53 -21.27
N ILE A 661 15.41 -32.13 -20.97
CA ILE A 661 16.53 -31.42 -20.34
C ILE A 661 17.80 -31.41 -21.21
N SER A 662 17.77 -32.09 -22.37
CA SER A 662 18.90 -32.19 -23.28
C SER A 662 19.36 -30.84 -23.82
N THR A 663 20.69 -30.67 -23.86
CA THR A 663 21.36 -29.50 -24.44
C THR A 663 22.16 -29.85 -25.69
N THR A 664 22.12 -31.12 -26.11
CA THR A 664 22.80 -31.65 -27.29
C THR A 664 21.80 -32.38 -28.19
N VAL A 665 22.10 -32.45 -29.50
CA VAL A 665 21.28 -33.20 -30.47
C VAL A 665 21.24 -34.69 -30.13
N GLU A 666 22.34 -35.27 -29.67
CA GLU A 666 22.41 -36.70 -29.36
C GLU A 666 21.50 -37.06 -28.17
N ASP A 667 21.51 -36.23 -27.13
CA ASP A 667 20.68 -36.48 -25.95
C ASP A 667 19.20 -36.21 -26.23
N ALA A 668 18.88 -35.21 -27.07
CA ALA A 668 17.52 -34.99 -27.54
C ALA A 668 16.97 -36.21 -28.30
N ILE A 669 17.80 -36.88 -29.11
CA ILE A 669 17.42 -38.13 -29.79
C ILE A 669 17.16 -39.26 -28.76
N LYS A 670 17.95 -39.36 -27.68
CA LYS A 670 17.74 -40.35 -26.61
C LYS A 670 16.40 -40.09 -25.90
N GLU A 671 16.11 -38.85 -25.54
CA GLU A 671 14.85 -38.46 -24.92
C GLU A 671 13.65 -38.67 -25.86
N ALA A 672 13.80 -38.44 -27.18
CA ALA A 672 12.75 -38.72 -28.15
C ALA A 672 12.43 -40.22 -28.23
N LYS A 673 13.44 -41.09 -28.20
CA LYS A 673 13.24 -42.55 -28.15
C LYS A 673 12.56 -42.98 -26.85
N TRP A 674 12.95 -42.40 -25.72
CA TRP A 674 12.29 -42.64 -24.44
C TRP A 674 10.81 -42.22 -24.47
N MET A 675 10.48 -41.12 -25.14
CA MET A 675 9.08 -40.73 -25.34
C MET A 675 8.29 -41.81 -26.08
N LEU A 676 8.85 -42.36 -27.17
CA LEU A 676 8.22 -43.42 -27.96
C LEU A 676 7.94 -44.67 -27.11
N GLU A 677 8.88 -45.07 -26.24
CA GLU A 677 8.67 -46.17 -25.28
C GLU A 677 7.54 -45.85 -24.28
N CYS A 678 7.48 -44.61 -23.78
CA CYS A 678 6.46 -44.21 -22.82
C CYS A 678 5.04 -44.26 -23.40
N ILE A 679 4.88 -43.92 -24.68
CA ILE A 679 3.58 -43.80 -25.36
C ILE A 679 3.21 -45.02 -26.22
N GLU A 680 4.03 -46.06 -26.24
CA GLU A 680 3.83 -47.24 -27.10
C GLU A 680 2.40 -47.83 -26.96
N GLY A 681 1.82 -48.20 -28.11
CA GLY A 681 0.50 -48.83 -28.20
C GLY A 681 -0.70 -47.91 -27.97
N LYS A 682 -0.49 -46.60 -27.81
CA LYS A 682 -1.56 -45.62 -27.56
C LYS A 682 -1.95 -44.85 -28.82
N LYS A 683 -3.17 -44.32 -28.80
CA LYS A 683 -3.71 -43.42 -29.83
C LYS A 683 -3.92 -42.02 -29.29
N PHE A 684 -3.56 -40.99 -30.07
CA PHE A 684 -3.67 -39.59 -29.66
C PHE A 684 -4.32 -38.74 -30.74
N GLU A 685 -5.35 -37.98 -30.37
CA GLU A 685 -6.02 -37.02 -31.24
C GLU A 685 -5.29 -35.66 -31.29
N TYR A 686 -4.38 -35.42 -30.35
CA TYR A 686 -3.54 -34.22 -30.30
C TYR A 686 -2.06 -34.57 -30.48
N PRO A 687 -1.21 -33.58 -30.82
CA PRO A 687 0.21 -33.78 -31.07
C PRO A 687 0.98 -34.44 -29.91
N ILE A 688 2.12 -35.03 -30.26
CA ILE A 688 3.16 -35.40 -29.30
C ILE A 688 4.13 -34.23 -29.18
N ILE A 689 4.22 -33.65 -27.99
CA ILE A 689 4.80 -32.32 -27.81
C ILE A 689 6.13 -32.41 -27.09
N VAL A 690 7.16 -31.82 -27.66
CA VAL A 690 8.41 -31.57 -26.94
C VAL A 690 8.29 -30.27 -26.15
N ASP A 691 8.44 -30.36 -24.83
CA ASP A 691 8.43 -29.23 -23.92
C ASP A 691 9.88 -28.78 -23.65
N VAL A 692 10.20 -27.59 -24.15
CA VAL A 692 11.54 -26.98 -24.09
C VAL A 692 11.56 -25.72 -23.23
N GLU A 693 11.62 -25.91 -21.91
CA GLU A 693 11.64 -24.78 -20.97
C GLU A 693 12.71 -24.84 -19.88
N THR A 694 13.56 -25.88 -19.87
CA THR A 694 14.62 -25.99 -18.87
C THR A 694 15.57 -24.78 -18.88
N GLY A 695 16.07 -24.42 -17.69
CA GLY A 695 16.93 -23.26 -17.49
C GLY A 695 18.20 -23.28 -18.35
N SER A 696 18.68 -24.45 -18.75
CA SER A 696 19.87 -24.62 -19.60
C SER A 696 19.63 -24.23 -21.06
N HIS A 697 18.40 -24.38 -21.58
CA HIS A 697 18.08 -24.09 -22.98
C HIS A 697 18.32 -22.61 -23.34
N LYS A 698 18.17 -21.69 -22.39
CA LYS A 698 18.35 -20.24 -22.63
C LYS A 698 19.79 -19.85 -22.97
N TYR A 699 20.77 -20.71 -22.62
CA TYR A 699 22.19 -20.48 -22.89
C TYR A 699 22.66 -21.06 -24.23
N LEU A 700 21.79 -21.79 -24.92
CA LEU A 700 22.10 -22.32 -26.25
C LEU A 700 21.97 -21.22 -27.30
N ASP A 701 22.92 -21.22 -28.24
CA ASP A 701 22.81 -20.41 -29.44
C ASP A 701 21.65 -20.92 -30.32
N SER A 702 21.15 -20.05 -31.21
CA SER A 702 19.98 -20.36 -32.04
C SER A 702 20.15 -21.52 -32.98
N TYR A 703 21.38 -21.80 -33.43
CA TYR A 703 21.63 -22.93 -34.30
C TYR A 703 21.53 -24.23 -33.51
N THR A 704 22.22 -24.32 -32.38
CA THR A 704 22.20 -25.51 -31.51
C THR A 704 20.79 -25.80 -30.98
N PHE A 705 20.08 -24.77 -30.51
CA PHE A 705 18.72 -24.92 -29.99
C PHE A 705 17.73 -25.42 -31.06
N ASN A 706 17.77 -24.85 -32.28
CA ASN A 706 16.91 -25.33 -33.34
C ASN A 706 17.30 -26.74 -33.81
N ALA A 707 18.59 -27.07 -33.85
CA ALA A 707 19.06 -28.39 -34.26
C ALA A 707 18.57 -29.49 -33.32
N LEU A 708 18.63 -29.29 -31.99
CA LEU A 708 18.18 -30.29 -31.02
C LEU A 708 16.66 -30.49 -31.06
N VAL A 709 15.88 -29.40 -31.14
CA VAL A 709 14.41 -29.46 -31.22
C VAL A 709 13.97 -30.15 -32.51
N ASN A 710 14.60 -29.80 -33.63
CA ASN A 710 14.30 -30.44 -34.91
C ASN A 710 14.63 -31.93 -34.88
N ALA A 711 15.79 -32.31 -34.34
CA ALA A 711 16.18 -33.72 -34.25
C ALA A 711 15.20 -34.54 -33.39
N TYR A 712 14.76 -33.99 -32.25
CA TYR A 712 13.75 -34.62 -31.41
C TYR A 712 12.44 -34.84 -32.19
N CYS A 713 11.92 -33.80 -32.81
CA CYS A 713 10.66 -33.86 -33.55
C CYS A 713 10.75 -34.73 -34.82
N ASP A 714 11.90 -34.74 -35.50
CA ASP A 714 12.14 -35.60 -36.67
C ASP A 714 12.07 -37.09 -36.26
N VAL A 715 12.60 -37.47 -35.09
CA VAL A 715 12.47 -38.85 -34.55
C VAL A 715 11.00 -39.25 -34.32
N LEU A 716 10.21 -38.37 -33.70
CA LEU A 716 8.77 -38.62 -33.51
C LEU A 716 8.03 -38.78 -34.85
N LYS A 717 8.36 -37.91 -35.81
CA LYS A 717 7.76 -37.92 -37.14
C LYS A 717 8.09 -39.20 -37.90
N GLU A 718 9.35 -39.64 -37.87
CA GLU A 718 9.78 -40.90 -38.50
C GLU A 718 9.09 -42.12 -37.88
N ALA A 719 8.74 -42.06 -36.60
CA ALA A 719 7.97 -43.08 -35.90
C ALA A 719 6.45 -43.00 -36.16
N GLY A 720 5.98 -42.10 -37.04
CA GLY A 720 4.56 -41.98 -37.39
C GLY A 720 3.73 -41.13 -36.44
N TYR A 721 4.36 -40.29 -35.61
CA TYR A 721 3.67 -39.33 -34.75
C TYR A 721 3.66 -37.92 -35.36
N TYR A 722 2.70 -37.09 -34.94
CA TYR A 722 2.60 -35.68 -35.28
C TYR A 722 3.30 -34.84 -34.18
N PRO A 723 4.50 -34.31 -34.42
CA PRO A 723 5.23 -33.53 -33.43
C PRO A 723 4.78 -32.06 -33.36
N ALA A 724 4.83 -31.48 -32.16
CA ALA A 724 4.73 -30.04 -31.92
C ALA A 724 5.68 -29.60 -30.80
N VAL A 725 5.87 -28.30 -30.64
CA VAL A 725 6.84 -27.72 -29.69
C VAL A 725 6.15 -26.81 -28.70
N TYR A 726 6.46 -26.97 -27.41
CA TYR A 726 6.02 -26.09 -26.34
C TYR A 726 7.16 -25.32 -25.70
N SER A 727 6.91 -24.04 -25.38
CA SER A 727 7.76 -23.19 -24.56
C SER A 727 7.04 -21.87 -24.22
N TYR A 728 7.64 -21.07 -23.34
CA TYR A 728 7.16 -19.74 -23.02
C TYR A 728 7.48 -18.70 -24.11
N SER A 729 6.65 -17.68 -24.22
CA SER A 729 6.71 -16.62 -25.27
C SER A 729 8.08 -15.97 -25.43
N SER A 730 8.84 -15.79 -24.34
CA SER A 730 10.20 -15.24 -24.41
C SER A 730 11.18 -16.13 -25.19
N MET A 731 11.02 -17.44 -25.15
CA MET A 731 11.80 -18.37 -25.97
C MET A 731 11.25 -18.37 -27.41
N MET A 732 9.93 -18.46 -27.55
CA MET A 732 9.23 -18.56 -28.84
C MET A 732 9.35 -17.32 -29.73
N ARG A 733 9.69 -16.15 -29.18
CA ARG A 733 9.99 -14.94 -29.97
C ARG A 733 11.40 -14.91 -30.58
N LYS A 734 12.31 -15.78 -30.10
CA LYS A 734 13.72 -15.80 -30.51
C LYS A 734 13.99 -16.77 -31.66
N TYR A 735 13.16 -17.81 -31.79
CA TYR A 735 13.42 -18.94 -32.68
C TYR A 735 12.23 -19.19 -33.62
N ASN A 736 12.55 -19.65 -34.83
CA ASN A 736 11.56 -20.04 -35.83
C ASN A 736 11.48 -21.56 -35.88
N PHE A 737 10.41 -22.13 -35.36
CA PHE A 737 10.21 -23.58 -35.32
C PHE A 737 9.64 -24.09 -36.64
N LYS A 738 10.18 -25.23 -37.11
CA LYS A 738 9.67 -25.98 -38.28
C LYS A 738 8.30 -26.63 -38.01
N TYR A 739 8.00 -26.83 -36.73
CA TYR A 739 6.86 -27.58 -36.21
C TYR A 739 5.84 -26.64 -35.57
N ASP A 740 4.62 -27.13 -35.40
CA ASP A 740 3.55 -26.39 -34.74
C ASP A 740 3.93 -25.98 -33.33
N VAL A 741 3.46 -24.79 -32.92
CA VAL A 741 3.88 -24.14 -31.66
C VAL A 741 2.70 -24.05 -30.68
N TRP A 742 2.91 -24.62 -29.50
CA TRP A 742 2.11 -24.40 -28.30
C TRP A 742 2.84 -23.39 -27.41
N VAL A 743 2.36 -22.15 -27.35
CA VAL A 743 3.02 -21.08 -26.58
C VAL A 743 2.39 -20.88 -25.21
N ALA A 744 3.21 -20.77 -24.16
CA ALA A 744 2.78 -20.19 -22.88
C ALA A 744 2.98 -18.67 -22.86
N HIS A 745 1.90 -17.92 -22.66
CA HIS A 745 1.94 -16.47 -22.46
C HIS A 745 0.73 -16.05 -21.62
N TRP A 746 0.97 -15.79 -20.33
CA TRP A 746 -0.09 -15.44 -19.38
C TRP A 746 -0.29 -13.92 -19.27
N ASP A 747 -1.38 -13.51 -18.64
CA ASP A 747 -1.70 -12.09 -18.36
C ASP A 747 -1.64 -11.19 -19.62
N THR A 748 -2.01 -11.74 -20.77
CA THR A 748 -2.12 -11.06 -22.06
C THR A 748 -3.44 -11.38 -22.74
N THR A 749 -3.91 -10.48 -23.61
CA THR A 749 -5.02 -10.76 -24.52
C THR A 749 -4.55 -11.44 -25.80
N THR A 750 -3.25 -11.44 -26.13
CA THR A 750 -2.71 -12.07 -27.34
C THR A 750 -1.25 -12.51 -27.12
N PRO A 751 -0.88 -13.75 -27.47
CA PRO A 751 0.50 -14.20 -27.42
C PRO A 751 1.41 -13.40 -28.35
N TYR A 752 2.62 -13.13 -27.88
CA TYR A 752 3.70 -12.60 -28.71
C TYR A 752 4.71 -13.70 -29.04
N VAL A 753 4.82 -14.07 -30.31
CA VAL A 753 5.77 -15.10 -30.79
C VAL A 753 6.39 -14.65 -32.11
N TYR A 754 7.44 -15.35 -32.56
CA TYR A 754 8.06 -15.05 -33.85
C TYR A 754 7.05 -15.22 -35.00
N ASN A 755 6.84 -14.16 -35.78
CA ASN A 755 5.89 -14.10 -36.91
C ASN A 755 4.45 -14.54 -36.58
N ASP A 756 4.00 -14.38 -35.32
CA ASP A 756 2.67 -14.81 -34.86
C ASP A 756 2.36 -16.30 -35.14
N ASN A 757 3.39 -17.14 -35.27
CA ASN A 757 3.26 -18.55 -35.59
C ASN A 757 3.02 -19.39 -34.33
N TYR A 758 1.74 -19.58 -33.97
CA TYR A 758 1.31 -20.53 -32.94
C TYR A 758 -0.03 -21.17 -33.31
N THR A 759 -0.21 -22.41 -32.90
CA THR A 759 -1.41 -23.22 -33.15
C THR A 759 -2.16 -23.54 -31.86
N MET A 760 -1.51 -23.37 -30.71
CA MET A 760 -2.09 -23.52 -29.38
C MET A 760 -1.49 -22.50 -28.41
N TRP A 761 -2.29 -22.05 -27.45
CA TRP A 761 -1.90 -21.05 -26.47
C TRP A 761 -2.32 -21.47 -25.05
N GLN A 762 -1.34 -21.66 -24.16
CA GLN A 762 -1.57 -21.72 -22.72
C GLN A 762 -1.73 -20.29 -22.18
N PHE A 763 -2.98 -19.89 -21.92
CA PHE A 763 -3.31 -18.50 -21.56
C PHE A 763 -3.32 -18.26 -20.05
N THR A 764 -3.34 -19.31 -19.24
CA THR A 764 -3.24 -19.20 -17.78
C THR A 764 -2.68 -20.46 -17.15
N SER A 765 -1.87 -20.29 -16.10
CA SER A 765 -1.46 -21.34 -15.16
C SER A 765 -2.19 -21.30 -13.82
N LYS A 766 -3.19 -20.42 -13.72
CA LYS A 766 -3.99 -20.19 -12.51
C LYS A 766 -5.44 -20.62 -12.74
N GLY A 767 -5.70 -21.48 -13.71
CA GLY A 767 -7.03 -21.98 -14.00
C GLY A 767 -7.64 -22.74 -12.83
N LYS A 768 -8.97 -22.80 -12.78
CA LYS A 768 -9.69 -23.73 -11.90
C LYS A 768 -10.84 -24.34 -12.67
N VAL A 769 -10.80 -25.65 -12.82
CA VAL A 769 -11.76 -26.44 -13.58
C VAL A 769 -12.30 -27.54 -12.68
N GLU A 770 -13.60 -27.78 -12.76
CA GLU A 770 -14.23 -28.83 -11.97
C GLU A 770 -13.64 -30.21 -12.34
N GLY A 771 -13.34 -31.03 -11.33
CA GLY A 771 -12.69 -32.33 -11.49
C GLY A 771 -11.16 -32.31 -11.30
N VAL A 772 -10.49 -31.15 -11.43
CA VAL A 772 -9.05 -31.03 -11.13
C VAL A 772 -8.82 -30.89 -9.62
N THR A 773 -7.90 -31.66 -9.05
CA THR A 773 -7.70 -31.70 -7.59
C THR A 773 -6.64 -30.73 -7.06
N SER A 774 -5.77 -30.20 -7.92
CA SER A 774 -4.79 -29.17 -7.55
C SER A 774 -5.44 -27.79 -7.40
N THR A 775 -4.75 -26.89 -6.69
CA THR A 775 -5.22 -25.50 -6.48
C THR A 775 -5.40 -24.73 -7.78
N ASN A 776 -4.51 -24.99 -8.75
CA ASN A 776 -4.48 -24.37 -10.07
C ASN A 776 -4.30 -25.43 -11.15
N VAL A 777 -4.69 -25.10 -12.37
CA VAL A 777 -4.45 -25.89 -13.59
C VAL A 777 -4.15 -24.99 -14.77
N ASP A 778 -3.31 -25.47 -15.67
CA ASP A 778 -3.02 -24.80 -16.93
C ASP A 778 -4.20 -24.96 -17.90
N ILE A 779 -4.56 -23.88 -18.59
CA ILE A 779 -5.66 -23.89 -19.58
C ILE A 779 -5.21 -23.35 -20.92
N ASN A 780 -5.67 -24.03 -21.96
CA ASN A 780 -5.21 -23.91 -23.33
C ASN A 780 -6.35 -23.60 -24.30
N ILE A 781 -6.06 -22.74 -25.27
CA ILE A 781 -6.89 -22.53 -26.47
C ILE A 781 -6.14 -23.12 -27.65
N CYS A 782 -6.76 -24.03 -28.40
CA CYS A 782 -6.21 -24.60 -29.61
C CYS A 782 -6.96 -24.09 -30.84
N PHE A 783 -6.22 -23.63 -31.84
CA PHE A 783 -6.73 -22.99 -33.05
C PHE A 783 -6.82 -23.94 -34.25
N VAL A 784 -6.29 -25.16 -34.11
CA VAL A 784 -6.14 -26.14 -35.18
C VAL A 784 -6.95 -27.39 -34.87
N ASP A 785 -7.60 -27.95 -35.89
CA ASP A 785 -8.30 -29.23 -35.82
C ASP A 785 -7.31 -30.40 -35.91
N TYR A 786 -6.53 -30.59 -34.84
CA TYR A 786 -5.62 -31.72 -34.74
C TYR A 786 -6.30 -33.09 -34.86
N PRO A 787 -7.46 -33.34 -34.22
CA PRO A 787 -8.13 -34.63 -34.32
C PRO A 787 -8.37 -35.06 -35.77
N SER A 788 -8.86 -34.16 -36.63
CA SER A 788 -9.07 -34.47 -38.06
C SER A 788 -7.75 -34.65 -38.79
N ILE A 789 -6.80 -33.71 -38.64
CA ILE A 789 -5.50 -33.75 -39.34
C ILE A 789 -4.74 -35.07 -39.06
N ILE A 790 -4.71 -35.48 -37.80
CA ILE A 790 -3.93 -36.63 -37.35
C ILE A 790 -4.59 -37.95 -37.80
N LYS A 791 -5.92 -38.04 -37.71
CA LYS A 791 -6.68 -39.22 -38.15
C LYS A 791 -6.62 -39.41 -39.65
N ASP A 792 -6.81 -38.34 -40.43
CA ASP A 792 -6.77 -38.39 -41.90
C ASP A 792 -5.37 -38.75 -42.43
N ALA A 793 -4.32 -38.39 -41.69
CA ALA A 793 -2.94 -38.72 -42.02
C ALA A 793 -2.50 -40.11 -41.53
N HIS A 794 -3.36 -40.87 -40.82
CA HIS A 794 -3.00 -42.15 -40.18
C HIS A 794 -1.76 -42.04 -39.27
N LEU A 795 -1.69 -40.96 -38.49
CA LEU A 795 -0.60 -40.68 -37.55
C LEU A 795 -1.05 -40.96 -36.10
N ASN A 796 -0.10 -40.97 -35.15
CA ASN A 796 -0.36 -41.17 -33.72
C ASN A 796 -1.12 -42.48 -33.41
N GLY A 797 -0.83 -43.57 -34.14
CA GLY A 797 -1.43 -44.88 -33.92
C GLY A 797 -2.81 -45.11 -34.58
N TYR A 798 -3.26 -44.19 -35.45
CA TYR A 798 -4.55 -44.26 -36.15
C TYR A 798 -4.57 -45.07 -37.43
#